data_AF-A0AAI9SW00-F1
#
_entry.id   AF-A0AAI9SW00-F1
#
_cell.length_a   1.000
_cell.length_b   1.000
_cell.length_c   1.000
_cell.angle_alpha   90.00
_cell.angle_beta   90.00
_cell.angle_gamma   90.00
#
_symmetry.space_group_name_H-M   'P 1'
#
loop_
_entity.id
_entity.type
_entity.pdbx_description
1 polymer ?
#
loop_
_entity_poly.entity_id
_entity_poly.type
_entity_poly.pdbx_seq_one_letter_code
_entity_poly.pdbx_strand_id
1 'polypeptide(L)'
;MRKKSSNRSGKGPIQEDISKRSTAEVFRNVDLDNFAIEKEEKKDVPKKSLQSNVENTAMFPFNYLSRFENYLSEHMTLLKAVQALIFGFFAQLVYLKQDEFDHLRKSLPMLFFNCLGTVACTILSVLKSKETLFSPPEFNYFYSFLIPSLINILYFDANWLLVNSSLNYFVVDKMNSIFKIVSSIMFYVLYKEEAQATMPIFQMVQITIAHFFLSFVLSYLNDTKDSQEPNGSNHKSLKKSEIQLISLLLINLLFNQKLVNGIVPLVIFQKLLISLLATLFFLFPVYAYLPEFINFVIFGAIFTYLTIYQLKFVLGNNAIIWLIEYIQHDSQRLFLIKVWIASAFVGIPVVFYFAKSFSLNLRRKIWHLLIIVALTFSPSILFDQIEFTLIALLGMIIVFLLIEGIRLNDTSWLGRYLSNKLTYFQDSKDSMGALNLSYIYLLLGVSFPIVYDYRISIISNNTSATIIRYMGILSLGVGDTLASVIGQRFGTFKWKGSSKSVQVIYEKDVLNITQWLPRHPGGETAALHMVGRDATDEMNAYHEKETVETFKKWKIGEIDYCWENLLPPIQGAIYRKGKAATSKGDDSLNEKLDREHLSSSDVDLTSSSSSIQEEEKEETKEKEEKEETKEKEEKEEKEAASKDTKLTDYEKKLTPPVVPQNVLVNESNENILFPVNHSNTAIVDPKSLMKDYDNRLSRKDMKSIPSLDYKTQRYLRDEYVELHNLIIKNGFYKCEYSAYVREMVKIGSLFLYSISFLKMNHLFLSAVFMGMAWQQGTFIAHDAGHVSITHNYQFDNIFGMLIADWFGGLSLGWWKRNHNVHHLVTNDPVHDPDIQHLPFFAVSVRLFGNVYSTFYEKILWFDKLAQKLIPIQQYMYYPILCFGRFNLYRLSWTYLLMGQGPRKGRAAWFRYFEIAGMSFFFYWFFYLLVFKSIHGGWNRFIYILVSHVSTMLVHVQITLSHFAMSTADLGVSESFPSRQLRTTMDVDCPEWLDFLHGGLQFQAIHHLFPRLPRHNFRRVQPFVIQFCKKVGLSYSIYGFGRGNEIVIGKLAEVAKQCSILLDATKTYDGDLY
;
A
#
# COMPACT_ATOMS: atom_id res chain seq x y z
N MET A 1 -21.60 -63.03 -30.51
CA MET A 1 -21.93 -63.31 -31.92
C MET A 1 -22.18 -61.99 -32.66
N ARG A 2 -21.57 -61.86 -33.86
CA ARG A 2 -21.82 -60.91 -34.98
C ARG A 2 -22.75 -59.70 -34.76
N LYS A 3 -22.27 -58.45 -34.91
CA LYS A 3 -22.06 -57.64 -36.15
C LYS A 3 -23.34 -57.01 -36.73
N LYS A 4 -23.21 -55.72 -37.11
CA LYS A 4 -23.97 -54.94 -38.12
C LYS A 4 -25.37 -54.43 -37.68
N SER A 5 -25.90 -53.29 -38.11
CA SER A 5 -25.49 -52.23 -39.06
C SER A 5 -26.54 -51.10 -39.05
N SER A 6 -26.13 -49.94 -39.60
CA SER A 6 -26.89 -48.96 -40.42
C SER A 6 -28.10 -48.23 -39.82
N ASN A 7 -28.11 -46.90 -39.66
CA ASN A 7 -28.06 -45.75 -40.61
C ASN A 7 -29.43 -45.35 -41.23
N ARG A 8 -29.72 -44.03 -41.18
CA ARG A 8 -30.73 -43.22 -41.92
C ARG A 8 -32.19 -43.31 -41.42
N SER A 9 -33.04 -42.29 -41.42
CA SER A 9 -33.12 -40.92 -41.99
C SER A 9 -34.28 -40.22 -41.25
N GLY A 10 -34.24 -38.95 -40.84
CA GLY A 10 -34.24 -37.78 -41.71
C GLY A 10 -35.67 -37.34 -42.07
N LYS A 11 -36.18 -36.25 -41.46
CA LYS A 11 -37.08 -35.23 -42.01
C LYS A 11 -37.49 -34.22 -40.91
N GLY A 12 -36.97 -32.98 -41.02
CA GLY A 12 -37.56 -31.78 -40.39
C GLY A 12 -38.67 -31.20 -41.29
N PRO A 13 -38.95 -29.89 -41.29
CA PRO A 13 -38.76 -28.83 -40.28
C PRO A 13 -40.16 -28.32 -39.78
N ILE A 14 -40.27 -27.34 -38.86
CA ILE A 14 -40.66 -25.96 -39.16
C ILE A 14 -40.58 -25.13 -37.85
N GLN A 15 -40.11 -23.91 -38.06
CA GLN A 15 -39.87 -22.73 -37.22
C GLN A 15 -41.18 -22.21 -36.60
N GLU A 16 -41.24 -21.85 -35.31
CA GLU A 16 -41.12 -20.43 -34.95
C GLU A 16 -40.68 -20.18 -33.50
N ASP A 17 -39.71 -19.26 -33.43
CA ASP A 17 -39.45 -18.19 -32.47
C ASP A 17 -39.90 -18.34 -31.01
N ILE A 18 -38.90 -18.52 -30.15
CA ILE A 18 -38.97 -18.01 -28.78
C ILE A 18 -37.62 -17.35 -28.47
N SER A 19 -37.47 -16.11 -28.92
CA SER A 19 -36.61 -15.03 -28.39
C SER A 19 -36.77 -14.76 -26.87
N LYS A 20 -37.14 -15.77 -26.08
CA LYS A 20 -37.39 -15.72 -24.63
C LYS A 20 -37.09 -17.07 -23.98
N ARG A 21 -35.82 -17.41 -23.75
CA ARG A 21 -35.39 -18.38 -22.71
C ARG A 21 -33.87 -18.26 -22.45
N SER A 22 -33.50 -18.25 -21.16
CA SER A 22 -32.17 -17.93 -20.66
C SER A 22 -31.21 -19.12 -20.63
N THR A 23 -29.91 -18.89 -20.83
CA THR A 23 -28.84 -19.90 -20.88
C THR A 23 -28.43 -20.51 -19.53
N ALA A 24 -29.31 -20.44 -18.52
CA ALA A 24 -29.16 -21.21 -17.28
C ALA A 24 -29.67 -22.66 -17.40
N GLU A 25 -30.15 -23.10 -18.58
CA GLU A 25 -30.89 -24.37 -18.70
C GLU A 25 -30.23 -25.44 -19.59
N VAL A 26 -28.95 -25.31 -19.96
CA VAL A 26 -28.25 -26.34 -20.78
C VAL A 26 -27.25 -27.18 -19.95
N PHE A 27 -27.00 -26.84 -18.69
CA PHE A 27 -26.26 -27.72 -17.77
C PHE A 27 -27.19 -28.71 -17.08
N ARG A 28 -27.67 -29.70 -17.82
CA ARG A 28 -28.12 -31.00 -17.28
C ARG A 28 -28.34 -31.97 -18.43
N ASN A 29 -27.36 -32.82 -18.68
CA ASN A 29 -27.55 -34.28 -18.65
C ASN A 29 -26.20 -34.98 -18.93
N VAL A 30 -25.63 -35.58 -17.87
CA VAL A 30 -25.16 -36.99 -17.73
C VAL A 30 -24.25 -37.54 -18.86
N ASP A 31 -23.08 -38.16 -18.65
CA ASP A 31 -22.72 -39.19 -17.65
C ASP A 31 -21.19 -39.28 -17.43
N LEU A 32 -20.77 -39.72 -16.24
CA LEU A 32 -19.38 -39.66 -15.72
C LEU A 32 -18.62 -41.00 -15.72
N ASP A 33 -19.07 -42.01 -16.47
CA ASP A 33 -18.59 -43.40 -16.28
C ASP A 33 -17.71 -44.00 -17.39
N ASN A 34 -17.09 -43.20 -18.24
CA ASN A 34 -16.05 -43.73 -19.13
C ASN A 34 -14.87 -42.75 -19.17
N PHE A 35 -13.77 -43.08 -18.50
CA PHE A 35 -12.48 -43.37 -19.15
C PHE A 35 -11.41 -43.65 -18.10
N ALA A 36 -10.92 -44.90 -18.15
CA ALA A 36 -9.75 -45.36 -17.44
C ALA A 36 -8.49 -44.64 -17.94
N ILE A 37 -7.55 -44.48 -17.02
CA ILE A 37 -6.23 -43.88 -17.21
C ILE A 37 -5.41 -44.78 -18.14
N GLU A 38 -5.19 -44.35 -19.37
CA GLU A 38 -3.99 -44.72 -20.14
C GLU A 38 -2.94 -43.62 -19.97
N LYS A 39 -1.76 -44.04 -19.50
CA LYS A 39 -0.55 -43.23 -19.41
C LYS A 39 -0.12 -42.83 -20.83
N GLU A 40 -0.15 -41.54 -21.14
CA GLU A 40 0.66 -40.98 -22.23
C GLU A 40 1.81 -40.14 -21.66
N GLU A 41 2.99 -40.39 -22.23
CA GLU A 41 4.27 -39.78 -21.94
C GLU A 41 4.21 -38.24 -22.00
N LYS A 42 4.91 -37.62 -21.05
CA LYS A 42 5.21 -36.18 -21.03
C LYS A 42 5.84 -35.77 -22.36
N LYS A 43 5.07 -35.12 -23.22
CA LYS A 43 5.61 -34.10 -24.12
C LYS A 43 5.54 -32.77 -23.40
N ASP A 44 6.70 -32.13 -23.26
CA ASP A 44 6.83 -30.73 -22.84
C ASP A 44 5.89 -29.85 -23.67
N VAL A 45 4.82 -29.36 -23.04
CA VAL A 45 3.98 -28.32 -23.63
C VAL A 45 4.45 -26.98 -23.04
N PRO A 46 5.02 -26.08 -23.85
CA PRO A 46 5.40 -24.75 -23.38
C PRO A 46 4.15 -23.98 -22.97
N LYS A 47 4.22 -23.34 -21.80
CA LYS A 47 3.19 -22.50 -21.14
C LYS A 47 2.68 -21.28 -21.94
N LYS A 48 2.86 -21.24 -23.26
CA LYS A 48 2.49 -20.11 -24.13
C LYS A 48 1.18 -20.30 -24.92
N SER A 49 0.50 -21.47 -24.88
CA SER A 49 -0.52 -21.79 -25.90
C SER A 49 -1.99 -21.88 -25.46
N LEU A 50 -2.34 -21.87 -24.16
CA LEU A 50 -3.75 -22.04 -23.77
C LEU A 50 -4.59 -20.76 -23.86
N GLN A 51 -3.98 -19.58 -23.73
CA GLN A 51 -4.67 -18.31 -23.99
C GLN A 51 -4.69 -17.96 -25.50
N SER A 52 -3.71 -18.46 -26.27
CA SER A 52 -3.68 -18.26 -27.72
C SER A 52 -4.71 -19.09 -28.49
N ASN A 53 -5.21 -20.18 -27.91
CA ASN A 53 -6.13 -21.08 -28.61
C ASN A 53 -7.59 -20.62 -28.60
N VAL A 54 -7.99 -19.75 -27.67
CA VAL A 54 -9.30 -19.04 -27.73
C VAL A 54 -9.19 -17.79 -28.60
N GLU A 55 -8.01 -17.14 -28.65
CA GLU A 55 -7.79 -15.94 -29.47
C GLU A 55 -7.73 -16.21 -30.98
N ASN A 56 -7.42 -17.44 -31.41
CA ASN A 56 -7.32 -17.81 -32.83
C ASN A 56 -8.61 -18.39 -33.43
N THR A 57 -9.68 -18.59 -32.65
CA THR A 57 -10.97 -19.10 -33.16
C THR A 57 -11.99 -18.01 -33.49
N ALA A 58 -11.78 -16.77 -33.04
CA ALA A 58 -12.61 -15.63 -33.42
C ALA A 58 -12.16 -15.06 -34.79
N MET A 59 -13.08 -14.99 -35.75
CA MET A 59 -12.83 -14.43 -37.08
C MET A 59 -12.68 -12.90 -37.01
N PHE A 60 -11.89 -12.31 -37.93
CA PHE A 60 -11.72 -10.86 -38.03
C PHE A 60 -13.09 -10.15 -38.07
N PRO A 61 -13.31 -9.08 -37.26
CA PRO A 61 -12.35 -8.34 -36.43
C PRO A 61 -12.36 -8.73 -34.93
N PHE A 62 -13.13 -9.75 -34.53
CA PHE A 62 -13.44 -10.01 -33.11
C PHE A 62 -12.23 -10.52 -32.29
N ASN A 63 -11.30 -11.24 -32.90
CA ASN A 63 -10.04 -11.61 -32.25
C ASN A 63 -9.17 -10.39 -31.89
N TYR A 64 -9.15 -9.35 -32.73
CA TYR A 64 -8.44 -8.11 -32.46
C TYR A 64 -9.15 -7.26 -31.40
N LEU A 65 -10.49 -7.26 -31.40
CA LEU A 65 -11.29 -6.61 -30.35
C LEU A 65 -11.06 -7.23 -28.98
N SER A 66 -11.07 -8.57 -28.86
CA SER A 66 -10.78 -9.24 -27.57
C SER A 66 -9.34 -9.05 -27.10
N ARG A 67 -8.36 -9.02 -28.02
CA ARG A 67 -6.97 -8.66 -27.69
C ARG A 67 -6.84 -7.22 -27.21
N PHE A 68 -7.53 -6.30 -27.86
CA PHE A 68 -7.58 -4.89 -27.47
C PHE A 68 -8.28 -4.70 -26.12
N GLU A 69 -9.36 -5.43 -25.86
CA GLU A 69 -10.07 -5.43 -24.58
C GLU A 69 -9.19 -5.97 -23.44
N ASN A 70 -8.53 -7.12 -23.63
CA ASN A 70 -7.60 -7.67 -22.65
C ASN A 70 -6.44 -6.70 -22.38
N TYR A 71 -5.89 -6.11 -23.44
CA TYR A 71 -4.85 -5.10 -23.35
C TYR A 71 -5.31 -3.85 -22.57
N LEU A 72 -6.52 -3.35 -22.83
CA LEU A 72 -7.11 -2.25 -22.06
C LEU A 72 -7.32 -2.66 -20.60
N SER A 73 -7.82 -3.87 -20.33
CA SER A 73 -8.04 -4.38 -18.97
C SER A 73 -6.74 -4.48 -18.16
N GLU A 74 -5.63 -4.89 -18.81
CA GLU A 74 -4.31 -5.03 -18.18
C GLU A 74 -3.58 -3.68 -18.02
N HIS A 75 -3.70 -2.77 -18.99
CA HIS A 75 -2.87 -1.56 -19.04
C HIS A 75 -3.62 -0.25 -18.75
N MET A 76 -4.95 -0.20 -18.83
CA MET A 76 -5.76 0.99 -18.53
C MET A 76 -6.05 1.07 -17.03
N THR A 77 -5.20 1.81 -16.32
CA THR A 77 -5.44 2.16 -14.92
C THR A 77 -6.48 3.27 -14.80
N LEU A 78 -7.10 3.42 -13.63
CA LEU A 78 -8.01 4.56 -13.37
C LEU A 78 -7.33 5.91 -13.64
N LEU A 79 -6.03 6.02 -13.32
CA LEU A 79 -5.25 7.22 -13.61
C LEU A 79 -5.21 7.48 -15.13
N LYS A 80 -4.86 6.48 -15.93
CA LYS A 80 -4.84 6.61 -17.40
C LYS A 80 -6.23 6.88 -17.98
N ALA A 81 -7.29 6.32 -17.38
CA ALA A 81 -8.66 6.59 -17.78
C ALA A 81 -9.07 8.05 -17.49
N VAL A 82 -8.74 8.58 -16.31
CA VAL A 82 -8.96 9.99 -15.97
C VAL A 82 -8.14 10.90 -16.90
N GLN A 83 -6.89 10.53 -17.17
CA GLN A 83 -6.04 11.24 -18.13
C GLN A 83 -6.64 11.26 -19.55
N ALA A 84 -7.20 10.14 -20.01
CA ALA A 84 -7.89 10.05 -21.29
C ALA A 84 -9.20 10.86 -21.31
N LEU A 85 -9.95 10.89 -20.20
CA LEU A 85 -11.14 11.74 -20.06
C LEU A 85 -10.79 13.23 -20.09
N ILE A 86 -9.70 13.64 -19.42
CA ILE A 86 -9.19 15.01 -19.48
C ILE A 86 -8.85 15.37 -20.94
N PHE A 87 -8.15 14.49 -21.65
CA PHE A 87 -7.85 14.67 -23.07
C PHE A 87 -9.13 14.79 -23.91
N GLY A 88 -10.08 13.89 -23.72
CA GLY A 88 -11.37 13.92 -24.42
C GLY A 88 -12.18 15.19 -24.14
N PHE A 89 -12.17 15.66 -22.89
CA PHE A 89 -12.79 16.93 -22.50
C PHE A 89 -12.13 18.11 -23.20
N PHE A 90 -10.79 18.16 -23.27
CA PHE A 90 -10.10 19.21 -24.04
C PHE A 90 -10.41 19.15 -25.54
N ALA A 91 -10.37 17.97 -26.14
CA ALA A 91 -10.72 17.79 -27.55
C ALA A 91 -12.17 18.24 -27.84
N GLN A 92 -13.09 17.92 -26.92
CA GLN A 92 -14.47 18.37 -26.99
C GLN A 92 -14.59 19.89 -26.86
N LEU A 93 -13.86 20.52 -25.93
CA LEU A 93 -13.85 21.99 -25.79
C LEU A 93 -13.35 22.68 -27.06
N VAL A 94 -12.25 22.17 -27.65
CA VAL A 94 -11.70 22.70 -28.91
C VAL A 94 -12.71 22.53 -30.05
N TYR A 95 -13.41 21.40 -30.12
CA TYR A 95 -14.47 21.17 -31.10
C TYR A 95 -15.66 22.12 -30.91
N LEU A 96 -16.14 22.31 -29.69
CA LEU A 96 -17.25 23.21 -29.38
C LEU A 96 -16.91 24.68 -29.64
N LYS A 97 -15.63 25.05 -29.58
CA LYS A 97 -15.12 26.39 -29.86
C LYS A 97 -14.50 26.51 -31.25
N GLN A 98 -14.70 25.55 -32.15
CA GLN A 98 -14.05 25.51 -33.47
C GLN A 98 -14.31 26.77 -34.31
N ASP A 99 -15.47 27.41 -34.15
CA ASP A 99 -15.84 28.63 -34.87
C ASP A 99 -15.02 29.85 -34.42
N GLU A 100 -14.38 29.79 -33.25
CA GLU A 100 -13.41 30.80 -32.78
C GLU A 100 -12.01 30.58 -33.40
N PHE A 101 -11.78 29.47 -34.11
CA PHE A 101 -10.48 29.05 -34.65
C PHE A 101 -10.56 28.61 -36.12
N ASP A 102 -10.94 29.49 -37.04
CA ASP A 102 -11.04 29.21 -38.49
C ASP A 102 -9.78 28.54 -39.10
N HIS A 103 -8.61 28.85 -38.55
CA HIS A 103 -7.34 28.27 -38.99
C HIS A 103 -7.14 26.81 -38.56
N LEU A 104 -7.76 26.39 -37.46
CA LEU A 104 -7.64 25.03 -36.92
C LEU A 104 -8.25 24.00 -37.87
N ARG A 105 -9.37 24.33 -38.51
CA ARG A 105 -10.02 23.46 -39.50
C ARG A 105 -9.12 23.15 -40.69
N LYS A 106 -8.27 24.09 -41.09
CA LYS A 106 -7.29 23.92 -42.18
C LYS A 106 -6.07 23.11 -41.75
N SER A 107 -5.66 23.20 -40.48
CA SER A 107 -4.51 22.47 -39.95
C SER A 107 -4.83 21.07 -39.39
N LEU A 108 -6.12 20.75 -39.19
CA LEU A 108 -6.55 19.46 -38.63
C LEU A 108 -6.12 18.24 -39.46
N PRO A 109 -6.22 18.24 -40.81
CA PRO A 109 -5.71 17.15 -41.63
C PRO A 109 -4.22 16.91 -41.44
N MET A 110 -3.41 17.98 -41.44
CA MET A 110 -1.97 17.92 -41.17
C MET A 110 -1.67 17.32 -39.79
N LEU A 111 -2.37 17.76 -38.74
CA LEU A 111 -2.20 17.22 -37.37
C LEU A 111 -2.58 15.74 -37.30
N PHE A 112 -3.66 15.35 -38.00
CA PHE A 112 -4.07 13.95 -38.10
C PHE A 112 -3.01 13.09 -38.82
N PHE A 113 -2.49 13.53 -39.96
CA PHE A 113 -1.44 12.83 -40.70
C PHE A 113 -0.11 12.76 -39.94
N ASN A 114 0.23 13.79 -39.16
CA ASN A 114 1.38 13.76 -38.26
C ASN A 114 1.24 12.68 -37.18
N CYS A 115 0.07 12.62 -36.54
CA CYS A 115 -0.24 11.60 -35.54
C CYS A 115 -0.22 10.19 -36.16
N LEU A 116 -0.84 10.02 -37.33
CA LEU A 116 -0.84 8.75 -38.06
C LEU A 116 0.60 8.34 -38.45
N GLY A 117 1.41 9.29 -38.93
CA GLY A 117 2.79 9.05 -39.33
C GLY A 117 3.69 8.66 -38.16
N THR A 118 3.55 9.30 -37.00
CA THR A 118 4.29 8.95 -35.78
C THR A 118 3.87 7.60 -35.21
N VAL A 119 2.57 7.27 -35.23
CA VAL A 119 2.04 5.95 -34.85
C VAL A 119 2.56 4.87 -35.82
N ALA A 120 2.50 5.09 -37.13
CA ALA A 120 3.01 4.17 -38.14
C ALA A 120 4.52 3.92 -37.97
N CYS A 121 5.32 4.98 -37.76
CA CYS A 121 6.75 4.85 -37.48
C CYS A 121 7.01 4.05 -36.19
N THR A 122 6.19 4.24 -35.16
CA THR A 122 6.28 3.47 -33.90
C THR A 122 6.01 1.99 -34.16
N ILE A 123 4.94 1.66 -34.90
CA ILE A 123 4.60 0.29 -35.28
C ILE A 123 5.72 -0.37 -36.08
N LEU A 124 6.21 0.31 -37.14
CA LEU A 124 7.31 -0.19 -37.97
C LEU A 124 8.60 -0.39 -37.18
N SER A 125 8.89 0.51 -36.25
CA SER A 125 10.07 0.41 -35.40
C SER A 125 9.99 -0.77 -34.43
N VAL A 126 8.80 -1.16 -34.00
CA VAL A 126 8.60 -2.37 -33.18
C VAL A 126 8.67 -3.63 -34.04
N LEU A 127 8.05 -3.65 -35.23
CA LEU A 127 8.10 -4.77 -36.17
C LEU A 127 9.55 -5.11 -36.59
N LYS A 128 10.43 -4.12 -36.66
CA LYS A 128 11.85 -4.30 -36.97
C LYS A 128 12.67 -4.81 -35.76
N SER A 129 12.21 -4.58 -34.53
CA SER A 129 12.89 -5.09 -33.34
C SER A 129 12.57 -6.57 -33.16
N LYS A 130 13.58 -7.45 -33.07
CA LYS A 130 13.43 -8.92 -32.96
C LYS A 130 12.81 -9.41 -31.62
N GLU A 131 12.16 -8.53 -30.86
CA GLU A 131 11.60 -8.83 -29.54
C GLU A 131 10.17 -9.38 -29.66
N THR A 132 9.87 -10.45 -28.91
CA THR A 132 8.59 -11.17 -29.01
C THR A 132 7.41 -10.52 -28.28
N LEU A 133 7.59 -9.35 -27.66
CA LEU A 133 6.53 -8.64 -26.93
C LEU A 133 6.46 -7.16 -27.34
N PHE A 134 5.31 -6.72 -27.84
CA PHE A 134 5.02 -5.31 -28.12
C PHE A 134 4.80 -4.57 -26.80
N SER A 135 5.72 -3.66 -26.43
CA SER A 135 5.45 -2.66 -25.40
C SER A 135 5.00 -1.36 -26.10
N PRO A 136 3.76 -0.90 -25.85
CA PRO A 136 3.30 0.37 -26.39
C PRO A 136 4.09 1.56 -25.83
N PRO A 137 4.10 2.70 -26.53
CA PRO A 137 4.65 3.93 -26.00
C PRO A 137 3.94 4.32 -24.70
N GLU A 138 4.69 4.95 -23.78
CA GLU A 138 4.11 5.45 -22.54
C GLU A 138 2.95 6.42 -22.80
N PHE A 139 1.90 6.33 -21.97
CA PHE A 139 0.74 7.24 -22.06
C PHE A 139 1.16 8.73 -22.02
N ASN A 140 2.25 9.06 -21.34
CA ASN A 140 2.70 10.45 -21.22
C ASN A 140 3.17 11.08 -22.54
N TYR A 141 3.43 10.30 -23.59
CA TYR A 141 3.73 10.85 -24.91
C TYR A 141 2.56 11.67 -25.48
N PHE A 142 1.30 11.35 -25.13
CA PHE A 142 0.16 12.16 -25.52
C PHE A 142 0.26 13.60 -25.00
N TYR A 143 0.75 13.80 -23.78
CA TYR A 143 0.95 15.15 -23.22
C TYR A 143 2.08 15.91 -23.91
N SER A 144 3.13 15.21 -24.35
CA SER A 144 4.24 15.82 -25.10
C SER A 144 3.80 16.41 -26.45
N PHE A 145 2.73 15.85 -27.04
CA PHE A 145 2.10 16.39 -28.25
C PHE A 145 1.07 17.47 -27.94
N LEU A 146 0.20 17.19 -26.96
CA LEU A 146 -0.96 18.03 -26.67
C LEU A 146 -0.54 19.42 -26.17
N ILE A 147 0.35 19.51 -25.18
CA ILE A 147 0.67 20.78 -24.51
C ILE A 147 1.29 21.79 -25.49
N PRO A 148 2.34 21.45 -26.27
CA PRO A 148 2.92 22.39 -27.24
C PRO A 148 1.96 22.75 -28.38
N SER A 149 1.05 21.83 -28.75
CA SER A 149 0.03 22.10 -29.76
C SER A 149 -1.04 23.07 -29.23
N LEU A 150 -1.51 22.89 -28.00
CA LEU A 150 -2.48 23.79 -27.35
C LEU A 150 -1.95 25.22 -27.25
N ILE A 151 -0.68 25.41 -26.89
CA ILE A 151 -0.06 26.74 -26.83
C ILE A 151 -0.18 27.46 -28.18
N ASN A 152 0.06 26.76 -29.29
CA ASN A 152 -0.06 27.32 -30.64
C ASN A 152 -1.50 27.42 -31.16
N ILE A 153 -2.43 26.60 -30.66
CA ILE A 153 -3.85 26.73 -31.03
C ILE A 153 -4.44 27.99 -30.38
N LEU A 154 -4.07 28.25 -29.13
CA LEU A 154 -4.51 29.43 -28.38
C LEU A 154 -3.79 30.70 -28.84
N TYR A 155 -2.53 30.58 -29.29
CA TYR A 155 -1.75 31.64 -29.93
C TYR A 155 -1.39 31.23 -31.36
N PHE A 156 -2.34 31.41 -32.29
CA PHE A 156 -2.18 30.91 -33.66
C PHE A 156 -0.98 31.53 -34.38
N ASP A 157 0.07 30.71 -34.54
CA ASP A 157 1.15 30.93 -35.49
C ASP A 157 1.32 29.66 -36.33
N ALA A 158 0.93 29.75 -37.60
CA ALA A 158 1.04 28.69 -38.58
C ALA A 158 2.45 28.07 -38.66
N ASN A 159 3.50 28.89 -38.54
CA ASN A 159 4.88 28.40 -38.57
C ASN A 159 5.17 27.50 -37.37
N TRP A 160 4.80 27.94 -36.17
CA TRP A 160 5.13 27.23 -34.93
C TRP A 160 4.24 26.02 -34.69
N LEU A 161 2.99 26.05 -35.17
CA LEU A 161 2.14 24.86 -35.21
C LEU A 161 2.77 23.76 -36.08
N LEU A 162 3.26 24.13 -37.27
CA LEU A 162 3.93 23.18 -38.17
C LEU A 162 5.28 22.72 -37.62
N VAL A 163 6.09 23.61 -37.03
CA VAL A 163 7.38 23.26 -36.38
C VAL A 163 7.16 22.25 -35.25
N ASN A 164 6.25 22.53 -34.32
CA ASN A 164 5.98 21.62 -33.19
C ASN A 164 5.45 20.27 -33.67
N SER A 165 4.57 20.26 -34.68
CA SER A 165 4.10 19.02 -35.31
C SER A 165 5.24 18.24 -35.97
N SER A 166 6.13 18.95 -36.68
CA SER A 166 7.28 18.33 -37.36
C SER A 166 8.26 17.67 -36.39
N LEU A 167 8.43 18.20 -35.18
CA LEU A 167 9.35 17.66 -34.18
C LEU A 167 8.80 16.44 -33.41
N ASN A 168 7.53 16.06 -33.63
CA ASN A 168 6.90 14.92 -32.96
C ASN A 168 7.56 13.56 -33.29
N TYR A 169 8.25 13.44 -34.42
CA TYR A 169 8.99 12.22 -34.80
C TYR A 169 10.11 11.84 -33.82
N PHE A 170 10.57 12.77 -32.98
CA PHE A 170 11.58 12.49 -31.97
C PHE A 170 11.10 11.55 -30.85
N VAL A 171 9.78 11.45 -30.65
CA VAL A 171 9.11 10.53 -29.71
C VAL A 171 9.35 9.06 -30.05
N VAL A 172 9.63 8.72 -31.31
CA VAL A 172 9.75 7.31 -31.75
C VAL A 172 11.07 6.72 -31.23
N ASP A 173 11.00 5.94 -30.15
CA ASP A 173 12.16 5.51 -29.39
C ASP A 173 13.20 4.69 -30.14
N LYS A 174 12.74 3.67 -30.88
CA LYS A 174 13.59 2.67 -31.55
C LYS A 174 14.05 3.11 -32.95
N MET A 175 13.79 4.37 -33.32
CA MET A 175 14.11 4.93 -34.62
C MET A 175 15.49 5.60 -34.62
N ASN A 176 16.26 5.42 -35.71
CA ASN A 176 17.58 6.02 -35.85
C ASN A 176 17.49 7.56 -35.82
N SER A 177 18.41 8.22 -35.10
CA SER A 177 18.45 9.68 -34.94
C SER A 177 18.50 10.46 -36.25
N ILE A 178 19.22 9.96 -37.26
CA ILE A 178 19.28 10.58 -38.59
C ILE A 178 17.89 10.56 -39.22
N PHE A 179 17.18 9.43 -39.10
CA PHE A 179 15.83 9.30 -39.66
C PHE A 179 14.84 10.21 -38.94
N LYS A 180 14.98 10.41 -37.61
CA LYS A 180 14.16 11.39 -36.87
C LYS A 180 14.33 12.81 -37.41
N ILE A 181 15.57 13.22 -37.65
CA ILE A 181 15.91 14.54 -38.21
C ILE A 181 15.34 14.68 -39.63
N VAL A 182 15.59 13.69 -40.49
CA VAL A 182 15.12 13.70 -41.88
C VAL A 182 13.60 13.71 -41.95
N SER A 183 12.90 12.84 -41.21
CA SER A 183 11.43 12.80 -41.17
C SER A 183 10.82 14.12 -40.68
N SER A 184 11.45 14.75 -39.68
CA SER A 184 11.00 16.05 -39.18
C SER A 184 11.10 17.15 -40.24
N ILE A 185 12.25 17.24 -40.94
CA ILE A 185 12.46 18.23 -42.00
C ILE A 185 11.54 17.95 -43.19
N MET A 186 11.38 16.69 -43.59
CA MET A 186 10.50 16.30 -44.71
C MET A 186 9.03 16.60 -44.42
N PHE A 187 8.56 16.35 -43.19
CA PHE A 187 7.21 16.71 -42.79
C PHE A 187 6.98 18.22 -42.91
N TYR A 188 7.93 19.04 -42.45
CA TYR A 188 7.85 20.48 -42.59
C TYR A 188 7.80 20.91 -44.06
N VAL A 189 8.69 20.39 -44.91
CA VAL A 189 8.75 20.75 -46.34
C VAL A 189 7.45 20.38 -47.06
N LEU A 190 6.88 19.21 -46.78
CA LEU A 190 5.66 18.72 -47.43
C LEU A 190 4.42 19.57 -47.11
N TYR A 191 4.29 20.00 -45.85
CA TYR A 191 3.09 20.70 -45.35
C TYR A 191 3.26 22.22 -45.23
N LYS A 192 4.43 22.77 -45.58
CA LYS A 192 4.71 24.21 -45.48
C LYS A 192 3.68 25.07 -46.24
N GLU A 193 3.35 24.68 -47.46
CA GLU A 193 2.42 25.43 -48.32
C GLU A 193 0.97 25.32 -47.80
N GLU A 194 0.54 24.11 -47.43
CA GLU A 194 -0.81 23.86 -46.90
C GLU A 194 -1.05 24.58 -45.56
N ALA A 195 -0.04 24.58 -44.68
CA ALA A 195 -0.09 25.30 -43.41
C ALA A 195 0.05 26.83 -43.56
N GLN A 196 0.35 27.35 -44.77
CA GLN A 196 0.66 28.77 -45.00
C GLN A 196 1.87 29.26 -44.18
N ALA A 197 2.84 28.38 -43.93
CA ALA A 197 4.04 28.70 -43.16
C ALA A 197 5.06 29.46 -44.02
N THR A 198 5.51 30.61 -43.53
CA THR A 198 6.49 31.49 -44.18
C THR A 198 7.93 31.21 -43.78
N MET A 199 8.18 30.45 -42.71
CA MET A 199 9.53 30.22 -42.17
C MET A 199 10.44 29.49 -43.20
N PRO A 200 11.67 29.98 -43.45
CA PRO A 200 12.62 29.35 -44.36
C PRO A 200 13.00 27.92 -43.94
N ILE A 201 13.21 27.03 -44.92
CA ILE A 201 13.61 25.64 -44.66
C ILE A 201 14.93 25.59 -43.88
N PHE A 202 15.87 26.48 -44.20
CA PHE A 202 17.14 26.57 -43.49
C PHE A 202 16.95 26.82 -41.97
N GLN A 203 16.01 27.70 -41.61
CA GLN A 203 15.69 27.97 -40.22
C GLN A 203 15.06 26.74 -39.53
N MET A 204 14.22 25.98 -40.24
CA MET A 204 13.69 24.72 -39.73
C MET A 204 14.81 23.69 -39.48
N VAL A 205 15.78 23.56 -40.40
CA VAL A 205 16.94 22.67 -40.21
C VAL A 205 17.71 23.04 -38.93
N GLN A 206 17.95 24.34 -38.70
CA GLN A 206 18.59 24.81 -37.47
C GLN A 206 17.79 24.44 -36.22
N ILE A 207 16.46 24.62 -36.25
CA ILE A 207 15.57 24.27 -35.13
C ILE A 207 15.59 22.75 -34.86
N THR A 208 15.54 21.91 -35.89
CA THR A 208 15.60 20.45 -35.75
C THR A 208 16.92 19.99 -35.15
N ILE A 209 18.03 20.58 -35.58
CA ILE A 209 19.36 20.30 -35.02
C ILE A 209 19.42 20.75 -33.55
N ALA A 210 18.95 21.94 -33.23
CA ALA A 210 18.91 22.44 -31.85
C ALA A 210 18.05 21.54 -30.95
N HIS A 211 16.89 21.08 -31.42
CA HIS A 211 16.03 20.15 -30.70
C HIS A 211 16.72 18.81 -30.43
N PHE A 212 17.42 18.27 -31.44
CA PHE A 212 18.21 17.05 -31.31
C PHE A 212 19.30 17.20 -30.23
N PHE A 213 20.08 18.28 -30.28
CA PHE A 213 21.12 18.54 -29.29
C PHE A 213 20.56 18.71 -27.89
N LEU A 214 19.47 19.44 -27.73
CA LEU A 214 18.84 19.63 -26.43
C LEU A 214 18.31 18.31 -25.85
N SER A 215 17.64 17.51 -26.69
CA SER A 215 17.16 16.17 -26.31
C SER A 215 18.33 15.26 -25.92
N PHE A 216 19.44 15.35 -26.64
CA PHE A 216 20.66 14.59 -26.36
C PHE A 216 21.29 15.01 -25.03
N VAL A 217 21.46 16.31 -24.78
CA VAL A 217 22.03 16.83 -23.52
C VAL A 217 21.17 16.44 -22.34
N LEU A 218 19.84 16.61 -22.43
CA LEU A 218 18.93 16.18 -21.37
C LEU A 218 18.99 14.67 -21.12
N SER A 219 19.13 13.87 -22.18
CA SER A 219 19.29 12.41 -22.06
C SER A 219 20.63 12.06 -21.41
N TYR A 220 21.71 12.77 -21.76
CA TYR A 220 23.04 12.58 -21.19
C TYR A 220 23.08 12.91 -19.69
N LEU A 221 22.51 14.05 -19.30
CA LEU A 221 22.38 14.45 -17.88
C LEU A 221 21.52 13.46 -17.07
N ASN A 222 20.64 12.74 -17.74
CA ASN A 222 19.75 11.75 -17.13
C ASN A 222 20.39 10.36 -17.01
N ASP A 223 21.53 10.12 -17.66
CA ASP A 223 22.22 8.81 -17.80
C ASP A 223 23.53 8.71 -17.00
N THR A 224 23.78 9.61 -16.05
CA THR A 224 25.05 9.69 -15.30
C THR A 224 25.36 8.47 -14.41
N LYS A 225 26.67 8.27 -14.13
CA LYS A 225 27.38 6.99 -13.86
C LYS A 225 26.94 6.10 -12.67
N ASP A 226 26.18 6.58 -11.68
CA ASP A 226 25.80 5.77 -10.50
C ASP A 226 24.51 4.95 -10.67
N SER A 227 23.96 4.90 -11.88
CA SER A 227 22.65 4.28 -12.19
C SER A 227 22.73 2.81 -12.66
N GLN A 228 23.89 2.16 -12.56
CA GLN A 228 24.06 0.76 -12.95
C GLN A 228 23.94 -0.19 -11.75
N GLU A 229 22.74 -0.73 -11.54
CA GLU A 229 22.59 -2.01 -10.83
C GLU A 229 22.90 -3.18 -11.78
N PRO A 230 23.47 -4.29 -11.28
CA PRO A 230 23.85 -5.45 -12.10
C PRO A 230 22.67 -6.18 -12.78
N ASN A 231 21.42 -5.79 -12.50
CA ASN A 231 20.20 -6.42 -13.04
C ASN A 231 19.43 -5.58 -14.08
N GLY A 232 20.09 -4.66 -14.78
CA GLY A 232 19.61 -4.16 -16.08
C GLY A 232 18.36 -3.25 -16.09
N SER A 233 17.85 -2.79 -14.94
CA SER A 233 16.81 -1.76 -14.90
C SER A 233 17.41 -0.38 -14.59
N ASN A 234 17.74 0.38 -15.63
CA ASN A 234 18.19 1.78 -15.49
C ASN A 234 17.01 2.66 -15.03
N HIS A 235 16.96 3.01 -13.75
CA HIS A 235 16.05 4.04 -13.26
C HIS A 235 16.62 5.42 -13.59
N LYS A 236 15.79 6.31 -14.14
CA LYS A 236 16.17 7.64 -14.65
C LYS A 236 15.27 8.71 -14.05
N SER A 237 15.79 9.93 -13.81
CA SER A 237 15.04 11.05 -13.21
C SER A 237 13.95 11.60 -14.16
N LEU A 238 14.27 11.70 -15.45
CA LEU A 238 13.38 12.15 -16.51
C LEU A 238 12.95 10.96 -17.38
N LYS A 239 11.65 10.87 -17.64
CA LYS A 239 11.13 9.98 -18.68
C LYS A 239 11.40 10.56 -20.06
N LYS A 240 11.47 9.71 -21.07
CA LYS A 240 11.68 10.16 -22.45
C LYS A 240 10.56 11.08 -22.97
N SER A 241 9.32 10.82 -22.57
CA SER A 241 8.17 11.70 -22.84
C SER A 241 8.34 13.08 -22.21
N GLU A 242 8.97 13.18 -21.04
CA GLU A 242 9.27 14.45 -20.37
C GLU A 242 10.43 15.19 -21.05
N ILE A 243 11.49 14.46 -21.47
CA ILE A 243 12.60 15.03 -22.25
C ILE A 243 12.07 15.66 -23.54
N GLN A 244 11.17 14.99 -24.25
CA GLN A 244 10.53 15.54 -25.45
C GLN A 244 9.75 16.82 -25.12
N LEU A 245 8.88 16.78 -24.10
CA LEU A 245 8.05 17.93 -23.74
C LEU A 245 8.91 19.15 -23.35
N ILE A 246 9.93 18.95 -22.51
CA ILE A 246 10.86 20.00 -22.08
C ILE A 246 11.61 20.55 -23.29
N SER A 247 12.10 19.68 -24.18
CA SER A 247 12.84 20.09 -25.38
C SER A 247 11.97 20.95 -26.30
N LEU A 248 10.71 20.57 -26.54
CA LEU A 248 9.76 21.34 -27.34
C LEU A 248 9.47 22.71 -26.72
N LEU A 249 9.20 22.78 -25.41
CA LEU A 249 8.93 24.03 -24.71
C LEU A 249 10.14 24.99 -24.75
N LEU A 250 11.34 24.46 -24.57
CA LEU A 250 12.58 25.24 -24.65
C LEU A 250 12.84 25.72 -26.08
N ILE A 251 12.57 24.91 -27.11
CA ILE A 251 12.67 25.35 -28.51
C ILE A 251 11.71 26.51 -28.80
N ASN A 252 10.46 26.42 -28.33
CA ASN A 252 9.52 27.53 -28.45
C ASN A 252 10.03 28.76 -27.71
N LEU A 253 10.51 28.63 -26.48
CA LEU A 253 11.05 29.76 -25.73
C LEU A 253 12.27 30.40 -26.39
N LEU A 254 13.20 29.61 -26.96
CA LEU A 254 14.45 30.12 -27.50
C LEU A 254 14.31 30.73 -28.91
N PHE A 255 13.44 30.17 -29.74
CA PHE A 255 13.38 30.50 -31.17
C PHE A 255 12.06 31.17 -31.59
N ASN A 256 10.97 31.01 -30.86
CA ASN A 256 9.68 31.66 -31.18
C ASN A 256 9.70 33.12 -30.70
N GLN A 257 10.24 34.01 -31.53
CA GLN A 257 10.26 35.44 -31.22
C GLN A 257 8.88 36.03 -30.98
N LYS A 258 7.85 35.55 -31.69
CA LYS A 258 6.49 36.01 -31.44
C LYS A 258 6.03 35.63 -30.04
N LEU A 259 6.35 34.43 -29.55
CA LEU A 259 6.03 34.01 -28.18
C LEU A 259 6.73 34.86 -27.10
N VAL A 260 7.89 35.44 -27.39
CA VAL A 260 8.69 36.13 -26.35
C VAL A 260 8.60 37.65 -26.44
N ASN A 261 8.62 38.22 -27.64
CA ASN A 261 8.66 39.66 -27.85
C ASN A 261 7.39 40.35 -27.31
N GLY A 262 7.58 41.53 -26.71
CA GLY A 262 6.50 42.31 -26.08
C GLY A 262 6.19 41.92 -24.64
N ILE A 263 6.80 40.86 -24.09
CA ILE A 263 6.65 40.45 -22.69
C ILE A 263 8.00 40.58 -21.99
N VAL A 264 8.24 41.70 -21.31
CA VAL A 264 9.53 41.99 -20.65
C VAL A 264 10.01 40.84 -19.74
N PRO A 265 9.18 40.27 -18.83
CA PRO A 265 9.61 39.13 -18.01
C PRO A 265 10.08 37.91 -18.80
N LEU A 266 9.41 37.58 -19.92
CA LEU A 266 9.73 36.40 -20.73
C LEU A 266 10.98 36.63 -21.59
N VAL A 267 11.20 37.86 -22.07
CA VAL A 267 12.44 38.26 -22.74
C VAL A 267 13.61 38.12 -21.78
N ILE A 268 13.47 38.62 -20.54
CA ILE A 268 14.50 38.49 -19.51
C ILE A 268 14.82 37.01 -19.24
N PHE A 269 13.79 36.18 -19.04
CA PHE A 269 13.95 34.74 -18.83
C PHE A 269 14.64 34.04 -20.00
N GLN A 270 14.25 34.36 -21.24
CA GLN A 270 14.89 33.83 -22.45
C GLN A 270 16.38 34.18 -22.49
N LYS A 271 16.76 35.45 -22.23
CA LYS A 271 18.17 35.87 -22.27
C LYS A 271 19.00 35.26 -21.14
N LEU A 272 18.43 35.08 -19.95
CA LEU A 272 19.08 34.35 -18.85
C LEU A 272 19.33 32.89 -19.22
N LEU A 273 18.35 32.22 -19.82
CA LEU A 273 18.50 30.84 -20.26
C LEU A 273 19.55 30.70 -21.38
N ILE A 274 19.55 31.60 -22.37
CA ILE A 274 20.59 31.62 -23.42
C ILE A 274 21.97 31.82 -22.79
N SER A 275 22.10 32.75 -21.84
CA SER A 275 23.36 32.99 -21.12
C SER A 275 23.82 31.75 -20.36
N LEU A 276 22.90 31.05 -19.71
CA LEU A 276 23.18 29.80 -18.98
C LEU A 276 23.68 28.72 -19.93
N LEU A 277 22.95 28.44 -21.01
CA LEU A 277 23.30 27.42 -22.00
C LEU A 277 24.63 27.73 -22.69
N ALA A 278 24.86 28.99 -23.09
CA ALA A 278 26.11 29.43 -23.69
C ALA A 278 27.28 29.28 -22.71
N THR A 279 27.11 29.67 -21.46
CA THR A 279 28.16 29.53 -20.43
C THR A 279 28.52 28.07 -20.22
N LEU A 280 27.52 27.17 -20.10
CA LEU A 280 27.75 25.74 -19.98
C LEU A 280 28.49 25.18 -21.20
N PHE A 281 28.11 25.60 -22.41
CA PHE A 281 28.77 25.19 -23.65
C PHE A 281 30.25 25.62 -23.70
N PHE A 282 30.56 26.86 -23.34
CA PHE A 282 31.94 27.36 -23.33
C PHE A 282 32.80 26.75 -22.21
N LEU A 283 32.21 26.45 -21.06
CA LEU A 283 32.94 25.90 -19.93
C LEU A 283 33.16 24.39 -20.06
N PHE A 284 32.26 23.66 -20.72
CA PHE A 284 32.31 22.19 -20.84
C PHE A 284 33.66 21.61 -21.30
N PRO A 285 34.36 22.16 -22.33
CA PRO A 285 35.64 21.60 -22.79
C PRO A 285 36.80 21.81 -21.82
N VAL A 286 36.71 22.84 -20.97
CA VAL A 286 37.80 23.30 -20.09
C VAL A 286 37.56 22.86 -18.64
N TYR A 287 36.31 22.51 -18.31
CA TYR A 287 35.86 22.11 -16.99
C TYR A 287 36.74 21.02 -16.35
N ALA A 288 37.15 20.02 -17.13
CA ALA A 288 37.98 18.90 -16.66
C ALA A 288 39.42 19.29 -16.29
N TYR A 289 39.88 20.48 -16.69
CA TYR A 289 41.29 20.89 -16.58
C TYR A 289 41.52 22.03 -15.57
N LEU A 290 40.47 22.59 -14.98
CA LEU A 290 40.55 23.70 -14.05
C LEU A 290 40.14 23.29 -12.62
N PRO A 291 40.78 23.87 -11.58
CA PRO A 291 40.30 23.75 -10.21
C PRO A 291 38.85 24.23 -10.05
N GLU A 292 38.09 23.58 -9.18
CA GLU A 292 36.64 23.82 -9.01
C GLU A 292 36.28 25.28 -8.68
N PHE A 293 37.04 25.92 -7.79
CA PHE A 293 36.83 27.32 -7.45
C PHE A 293 37.00 28.23 -8.68
N ILE A 294 37.99 27.92 -9.53
CA ILE A 294 38.26 28.66 -10.76
C ILE A 294 37.12 28.43 -11.76
N ASN A 295 36.63 27.20 -11.90
CA ASN A 295 35.44 26.89 -12.71
C ASN A 295 34.22 27.70 -12.27
N PHE A 296 33.96 27.82 -10.96
CA PHE A 296 32.84 28.60 -10.44
C PHE A 296 32.98 30.10 -10.72
N VAL A 297 34.17 30.67 -10.52
CA VAL A 297 34.44 32.09 -10.78
C VAL A 297 34.33 32.40 -12.28
N ILE A 298 34.89 31.56 -13.14
CA ILE A 298 34.80 31.71 -14.60
C ILE A 298 33.35 31.57 -15.07
N PHE A 299 32.62 30.57 -14.55
CA PHE A 299 31.21 30.40 -14.84
C PHE A 299 30.43 31.67 -14.49
N GLY A 300 30.60 32.19 -13.27
CA GLY A 300 29.94 33.41 -12.81
C GLY A 300 30.28 34.61 -13.69
N ALA A 301 31.56 34.80 -14.03
CA ALA A 301 32.00 35.90 -14.87
C ALA A 301 31.40 35.85 -16.29
N ILE A 302 31.45 34.68 -16.96
CA ILE A 302 30.90 34.49 -18.31
C ILE A 302 29.37 34.66 -18.28
N PHE A 303 28.68 34.02 -17.33
CA PHE A 303 27.23 34.09 -17.21
C PHE A 303 26.76 35.53 -16.98
N THR A 304 27.38 36.25 -16.05
CA THR A 304 27.06 37.65 -15.76
C THR A 304 27.36 38.56 -16.96
N TYR A 305 28.52 38.38 -17.61
CA TYR A 305 28.89 39.15 -18.79
C TYR A 305 27.87 38.95 -19.94
N LEU A 306 27.58 37.70 -20.30
CA LEU A 306 26.63 37.38 -21.37
C LEU A 306 25.21 37.88 -21.05
N THR A 307 24.81 37.81 -19.78
CA THR A 307 23.51 38.32 -19.31
C THR A 307 23.42 39.84 -19.48
N ILE A 308 24.42 40.59 -18.99
CA ILE A 308 24.45 42.06 -19.10
C ILE A 308 24.53 42.47 -20.58
N TYR A 309 25.38 41.81 -21.37
CA TYR A 309 25.54 42.10 -22.79
C TYR A 309 24.21 41.95 -23.56
N GLN A 310 23.52 40.82 -23.38
CA GLN A 310 22.26 40.57 -24.09
C GLN A 310 21.12 41.49 -23.62
N LEU A 311 21.02 41.74 -22.32
CA LEU A 311 19.94 42.54 -21.75
C LEU A 311 20.13 44.04 -21.95
N LYS A 312 21.36 44.54 -22.11
CA LYS A 312 21.62 45.96 -22.36
C LYS A 312 20.86 46.49 -23.58
N PHE A 313 20.78 45.69 -24.65
CA PHE A 313 20.03 46.05 -25.87
C PHE A 313 18.52 46.01 -25.70
N VAL A 314 18.01 45.24 -24.72
CA VAL A 314 16.58 45.10 -24.45
C VAL A 314 16.11 46.18 -23.46
N LEU A 315 16.88 46.41 -22.40
CA LEU A 315 16.51 47.26 -21.27
C LEU A 315 17.04 48.70 -21.39
N GLY A 316 17.95 48.96 -22.34
CA GLY A 316 18.56 50.27 -22.57
C GLY A 316 19.63 50.66 -21.54
N ASN A 317 19.79 49.90 -20.45
CA ASN A 317 20.76 50.13 -19.39
C ASN A 317 21.41 48.81 -18.95
N ASN A 318 22.43 48.86 -18.08
CA ASN A 318 22.95 47.69 -17.39
C ASN A 318 21.82 46.98 -16.64
N ALA A 319 21.67 45.66 -16.83
CA ALA A 319 20.55 44.88 -16.30
C ALA A 319 20.42 44.94 -14.76
N ILE A 320 21.54 45.03 -14.04
CA ILE A 320 21.54 45.12 -12.57
C ILE A 320 21.04 46.51 -12.14
N ILE A 321 21.56 47.56 -12.77
CA ILE A 321 21.15 48.94 -12.49
C ILE A 321 19.66 49.12 -12.82
N TRP A 322 19.24 48.63 -13.99
CA TRP A 322 17.84 48.64 -14.40
C TRP A 322 16.93 47.93 -13.39
N LEU A 323 17.33 46.76 -12.87
CA LEU A 323 16.52 46.03 -11.89
C LEU A 323 16.37 46.81 -10.58
N ILE A 324 17.45 47.44 -10.11
CA ILE A 324 17.42 48.28 -8.90
C ILE A 324 16.50 49.49 -9.10
N GLU A 325 16.66 50.20 -10.22
CA GLU A 325 15.83 51.35 -10.60
C GLU A 325 14.36 50.94 -10.74
N TYR A 326 14.07 49.81 -11.42
CA TYR A 326 12.73 49.27 -11.63
C TYR A 326 12.01 48.92 -10.32
N ILE A 327 12.74 48.42 -9.32
CA ILE A 327 12.22 48.11 -7.98
C ILE A 327 12.00 49.40 -7.18
N GLN A 328 12.93 50.36 -7.24
CA GLN A 328 12.85 51.61 -6.47
C GLN A 328 11.80 52.59 -7.00
N HIS A 329 11.48 52.51 -8.29
CA HIS A 329 10.50 53.38 -8.93
C HIS A 329 9.07 53.24 -8.36
N ASP A 330 8.74 52.08 -7.78
CA ASP A 330 7.39 51.79 -7.27
C ASP A 330 7.46 51.33 -5.80
N SER A 331 6.71 52.02 -4.93
CA SER A 331 6.72 51.73 -3.49
C SER A 331 6.13 50.36 -3.14
N GLN A 332 5.19 49.85 -3.96
CA GLN A 332 4.65 48.50 -3.77
C GLN A 332 5.71 47.45 -4.11
N ARG A 333 6.44 47.59 -5.22
CA ARG A 333 7.57 46.67 -5.56
C ARG A 333 8.61 46.63 -4.47
N LEU A 334 8.99 47.81 -3.95
CA LEU A 334 9.94 47.92 -2.85
C LEU A 334 9.41 47.29 -1.55
N PHE A 335 8.11 47.38 -1.28
CA PHE A 335 7.48 46.70 -0.15
C PHE A 335 7.49 45.17 -0.34
N LEU A 336 7.07 44.69 -1.51
CA LEU A 336 7.00 43.27 -1.84
C LEU A 336 8.37 42.59 -1.72
N ILE A 337 9.42 43.18 -2.29
CA ILE A 337 10.78 42.60 -2.21
C ILE A 337 11.29 42.53 -0.77
N LYS A 338 11.00 43.54 0.07
CA LYS A 338 11.36 43.51 1.50
C LYS A 338 10.65 42.39 2.24
N VAL A 339 9.34 42.22 2.02
CA VAL A 339 8.55 41.15 2.63
C VAL A 339 9.04 39.77 2.18
N TRP A 340 9.30 39.58 0.88
CA TRP A 340 9.80 38.32 0.35
C TRP A 340 11.20 37.99 0.86
N ILE A 341 12.13 38.96 0.92
CA ILE A 341 13.47 38.76 1.49
C ILE A 341 13.38 38.42 2.98
N ALA A 342 12.58 39.15 3.76
CA ALA A 342 12.39 38.86 5.19
C ALA A 342 11.79 37.47 5.40
N SER A 343 10.80 37.09 4.58
CA SER A 343 10.17 35.76 4.63
C SER A 343 11.15 34.65 4.27
N ALA A 344 12.03 34.86 3.29
CA ALA A 344 13.07 33.90 2.93
C ALA A 344 14.13 33.76 4.03
N PHE A 345 14.56 34.89 4.62
CA PHE A 345 15.56 34.91 5.70
C PHE A 345 15.09 34.21 6.97
N VAL A 346 13.78 34.22 7.26
CA VAL A 346 13.19 33.47 8.38
C VAL A 346 12.81 32.05 7.96
N GLY A 347 12.11 31.90 6.84
CA GLY A 347 11.52 30.64 6.40
C GLY A 347 12.55 29.57 6.06
N ILE A 348 13.62 29.92 5.33
CA ILE A 348 14.64 28.95 4.92
C ILE A 348 15.34 28.35 6.15
N PRO A 349 15.95 29.13 7.07
CA PRO A 349 16.62 28.56 8.24
C PRO A 349 15.70 27.72 9.11
N VAL A 350 14.46 28.18 9.36
CA VAL A 350 13.49 27.45 10.19
C VAL A 350 13.14 26.10 9.57
N VAL A 351 12.85 26.05 8.27
CA VAL A 351 12.49 24.79 7.59
C VAL A 351 13.66 23.81 7.57
N PHE A 352 14.88 24.28 7.34
CA PHE A 352 16.07 23.43 7.36
C PHE A 352 16.45 22.98 8.77
N TYR A 353 16.21 23.80 9.80
CA TYR A 353 16.43 23.44 11.21
C TYR A 353 15.50 22.30 11.66
N PHE A 354 14.20 22.41 11.35
CA PHE A 354 13.20 21.39 11.70
C PHE A 354 13.07 20.25 10.67
N ALA A 355 13.87 20.23 9.61
CA ALA A 355 13.74 19.24 8.54
C ALA A 355 13.76 17.80 9.08
N LYS A 356 14.62 17.50 10.06
CA LYS A 356 14.71 16.15 10.65
C LYS A 356 13.49 15.76 11.49
N SER A 357 12.75 16.73 12.02
CA SER A 357 11.61 16.52 12.92
C SER A 357 10.29 16.26 12.18
N PHE A 358 10.21 16.60 10.89
CA PHE A 358 8.99 16.47 10.10
C PHE A 358 9.02 15.27 9.16
N SER A 359 7.86 14.73 8.78
CA SER A 359 7.76 13.74 7.71
C SER A 359 8.10 14.36 6.35
N LEU A 360 8.58 13.55 5.39
CA LEU A 360 8.91 14.03 4.04
C LEU A 360 7.76 14.79 3.37
N ASN A 361 6.53 14.29 3.52
CA ASN A 361 5.34 14.94 2.99
C ASN A 361 5.17 16.33 3.61
N LEU A 362 5.21 16.44 4.94
CA LEU A 362 5.07 17.73 5.62
C LEU A 362 6.19 18.72 5.24
N ARG A 363 7.45 18.26 5.17
CA ARG A 363 8.60 19.08 4.72
C ARG A 363 8.34 19.72 3.36
N ARG A 364 7.81 18.96 2.39
CA ARG A 364 7.52 19.45 1.05
C ARG A 364 6.34 20.41 1.04
N LYS A 365 5.27 20.12 1.80
CA LYS A 365 4.05 20.95 1.81
C LYS A 365 4.25 22.30 2.49
N ILE A 366 5.25 22.44 3.37
CA ILE A 366 5.63 23.76 3.88
C ILE A 366 6.05 24.70 2.74
N TRP A 367 6.85 24.23 1.77
CA TRP A 367 7.22 25.03 0.61
C TRP A 367 6.02 25.38 -0.30
N HIS A 368 5.05 24.47 -0.42
CA HIS A 368 3.81 24.72 -1.16
C HIS A 368 2.94 25.79 -0.46
N LEU A 369 2.87 25.77 0.87
CA LEU A 369 2.20 26.79 1.65
C LEU A 369 2.91 28.14 1.57
N LEU A 370 4.25 28.14 1.64
CA LEU A 370 5.05 29.36 1.52
C LEU A 370 4.84 30.05 0.16
N ILE A 371 4.78 29.30 -0.95
CA ILE A 371 4.52 29.91 -2.27
C ILE A 371 3.08 30.43 -2.38
N ILE A 372 2.09 29.77 -1.77
CA ILE A 372 0.72 30.31 -1.66
C ILE A 372 0.76 31.64 -0.94
N VAL A 373 1.30 31.68 0.29
CA VAL A 373 1.34 32.90 1.10
C VAL A 373 2.09 34.00 0.34
N ALA A 374 3.25 33.70 -0.23
CA ALA A 374 4.08 34.68 -0.95
C ALA A 374 3.37 35.32 -2.15
N LEU A 375 2.43 34.62 -2.79
CA LEU A 375 1.72 35.10 -3.99
C LEU A 375 0.30 35.60 -3.71
N THR A 376 -0.29 35.30 -2.54
CA THR A 376 -1.69 35.60 -2.27
C THR A 376 -1.93 36.47 -1.03
N PHE A 377 -0.89 36.91 -0.31
CA PHE A 377 -1.08 37.80 0.85
C PHE A 377 -1.59 39.19 0.47
N SER A 378 -1.42 39.60 -0.80
CA SER A 378 -2.01 40.81 -1.36
C SER A 378 -2.42 40.58 -2.82
N PRO A 379 -3.64 40.98 -3.24
CA PRO A 379 -4.06 40.88 -4.64
C PRO A 379 -3.14 41.65 -5.60
N SER A 380 -2.53 42.75 -5.14
CA SER A 380 -1.62 43.58 -5.95
C SER A 380 -0.48 42.80 -6.61
N ILE A 381 -0.05 41.68 -6.01
CA ILE A 381 1.06 40.84 -6.49
C ILE A 381 0.76 40.25 -7.88
N LEU A 382 -0.44 39.74 -8.07
CA LEU A 382 -0.83 39.06 -9.31
C LEU A 382 -1.64 39.95 -10.26
N PHE A 383 -2.04 41.15 -9.83
CA PHE A 383 -2.87 42.07 -10.60
C PHE A 383 -2.06 43.29 -11.02
N ASP A 384 -1.63 44.10 -10.05
CA ASP A 384 -0.96 45.38 -10.27
C ASP A 384 0.53 45.22 -10.60
N GLN A 385 1.20 44.24 -9.99
CA GLN A 385 2.66 44.03 -10.05
C GLN A 385 3.02 42.71 -10.76
N ILE A 386 2.21 42.28 -11.74
CA ILE A 386 2.39 40.99 -12.42
C ILE A 386 3.76 40.83 -13.10
N GLU A 387 4.27 41.87 -13.74
CA GLU A 387 5.58 41.84 -14.39
C GLU A 387 6.69 41.57 -13.38
N PHE A 388 6.64 42.28 -12.25
CA PHE A 388 7.61 42.12 -11.18
C PHE A 388 7.54 40.71 -10.57
N THR A 389 6.34 40.19 -10.35
CA THR A 389 6.11 38.82 -9.87
C THR A 389 6.63 37.77 -10.86
N LEU A 390 6.40 37.96 -12.17
CA LEU A 390 6.91 37.06 -13.21
C LEU A 390 8.44 37.12 -13.34
N ILE A 391 9.05 38.31 -13.23
CA ILE A 391 10.51 38.45 -13.19
C ILE A 391 11.09 37.66 -12.01
N ALA A 392 10.47 37.75 -10.83
CA ALA A 392 10.90 36.99 -9.66
C ALA A 392 10.71 35.47 -9.85
N LEU A 393 9.54 35.01 -10.26
CA LEU A 393 9.24 33.58 -10.42
C LEU A 393 10.10 32.91 -11.50
N LEU A 394 10.22 33.52 -12.68
CA LEU A 394 11.04 33.02 -13.78
C LEU A 394 12.54 33.11 -13.45
N GLY A 395 12.97 34.16 -12.76
CA GLY A 395 14.33 34.30 -12.26
C GLY A 395 14.69 33.20 -11.25
N MET A 396 13.78 32.85 -10.35
CA MET A 396 13.98 31.77 -9.38
C MET A 396 14.19 30.41 -10.05
N ILE A 397 13.54 30.14 -11.20
CA ILE A 397 13.78 28.91 -11.97
C ILE A 397 15.25 28.84 -12.42
N ILE A 398 15.84 29.94 -12.90
CA ILE A 398 17.26 30.00 -13.27
C ILE A 398 18.14 29.76 -12.04
N VAL A 399 17.82 30.37 -10.90
CA VAL A 399 18.56 30.14 -9.64
C VAL A 399 18.54 28.66 -9.24
N PHE A 400 17.37 28.00 -9.31
CA PHE A 400 17.27 26.58 -8.96
C PHE A 400 17.96 25.65 -9.96
N LEU A 401 18.02 26.02 -11.25
CA LEU A 401 18.83 25.30 -12.23
C LEU A 401 20.33 25.43 -11.94
N LEU A 402 20.78 26.61 -11.49
CA LEU A 402 22.17 26.83 -11.07
C LEU A 402 22.50 26.03 -9.80
N ILE A 403 21.62 26.08 -8.79
CA ILE A 403 21.75 25.28 -7.56
C ILE A 403 21.85 23.79 -7.89
N GLU A 404 21.00 23.31 -8.80
CA GLU A 404 21.03 21.92 -9.23
C GLU A 404 22.31 21.56 -9.98
N GLY A 405 22.79 22.45 -10.86
CA GLY A 405 24.09 22.28 -11.52
C GLY A 405 25.25 22.19 -10.54
N ILE A 406 25.25 23.02 -9.49
CA ILE A 406 26.26 22.98 -8.41
C ILE A 406 26.13 21.70 -7.59
N ARG A 407 24.91 21.27 -7.27
CA ARG A 407 24.65 20.05 -6.50
C ARG A 407 25.08 18.79 -7.24
N LEU A 408 24.83 18.71 -8.55
CA LEU A 408 25.28 17.60 -9.40
C LEU A 408 26.81 17.53 -9.44
N ASN A 409 27.48 18.66 -9.26
CA ASN A 409 28.92 18.73 -9.12
C ASN A 409 29.37 18.47 -7.67
N ASP A 410 29.10 17.26 -7.18
CA ASP A 410 29.33 16.76 -5.80
C ASP A 410 30.82 16.67 -5.40
N THR A 411 31.72 17.21 -6.21
CA THR A 411 33.15 17.32 -5.93
C THR A 411 33.44 18.52 -5.01
N SER A 412 32.67 19.60 -5.19
CA SER A 412 32.83 20.85 -4.44
C SER A 412 32.27 20.82 -3.03
N TRP A 413 32.80 21.67 -2.15
CA TRP A 413 32.30 21.84 -0.78
C TRP A 413 30.83 22.29 -0.76
N LEU A 414 30.47 23.19 -1.68
CA LEU A 414 29.11 23.71 -1.81
C LEU A 414 28.18 22.67 -2.43
N GLY A 415 28.66 21.91 -3.42
CA GLY A 415 27.95 20.77 -4.02
C GLY A 415 27.60 19.71 -2.97
N ARG A 416 28.59 19.26 -2.19
CA ARG A 416 28.38 18.31 -1.08
C ARG A 416 27.45 18.84 -0.02
N TYR A 417 27.60 20.11 0.36
CA TYR A 417 26.69 20.75 1.31
C TYR A 417 25.24 20.75 0.81
N LEU A 418 25.01 21.17 -0.43
CA LEU A 418 23.69 21.19 -1.05
C LEU A 418 23.14 19.78 -1.23
N SER A 419 23.95 18.81 -1.65
CA SER A 419 23.57 17.41 -1.80
C SER A 419 23.04 16.87 -0.47
N ASN A 420 23.84 16.97 0.59
CA ASN A 420 23.48 16.52 1.94
C ASN A 420 22.22 17.19 2.50
N LYS A 421 22.07 18.50 2.30
CA LYS A 421 20.92 19.25 2.84
C LYS A 421 19.63 19.01 2.04
N LEU A 422 19.73 18.88 0.72
CA LEU A 422 18.56 18.67 -0.14
C LEU A 422 18.06 17.22 -0.13
N THR A 423 18.88 16.24 0.26
CA THR A 423 18.45 14.84 0.46
C THR A 423 17.23 14.71 1.36
N TYR A 424 17.08 15.55 2.39
CA TYR A 424 15.91 15.53 3.28
C TYR A 424 14.59 15.81 2.55
N PHE A 425 14.62 16.47 1.39
CA PHE A 425 13.44 16.88 0.63
C PHE A 425 13.18 16.04 -0.63
N GLN A 426 14.06 15.07 -0.95
CA GLN A 426 13.94 14.20 -2.11
C GLN A 426 12.77 13.21 -1.96
N ASP A 427 11.94 13.09 -3.00
CA ASP A 427 10.90 12.06 -3.07
C ASP A 427 11.34 10.83 -3.87
N SER A 428 10.42 9.87 -4.08
CA SER A 428 10.72 8.65 -4.83
C SER A 428 11.18 8.93 -6.25
N LYS A 429 10.72 9.99 -6.91
CA LYS A 429 11.14 10.35 -8.27
C LYS A 429 12.51 11.00 -8.27
N ASP A 430 12.75 11.95 -7.37
CA ASP A 430 14.08 12.60 -7.21
C ASP A 430 15.17 11.58 -6.81
N SER A 431 14.76 10.48 -6.19
CA SER A 431 15.63 9.38 -5.76
C SER A 431 16.01 8.39 -6.86
N MET A 432 15.29 8.39 -7.98
CA MET A 432 15.43 7.37 -9.03
C MET A 432 16.55 7.68 -10.03
N GLY A 433 17.10 8.88 -10.01
CA GLY A 433 18.20 9.26 -10.89
C GLY A 433 18.96 10.46 -10.32
N ALA A 434 19.81 11.06 -11.14
CA ALA A 434 20.73 12.09 -10.67
C ALA A 434 20.07 13.44 -10.38
N LEU A 435 18.93 13.77 -11.00
CA LEU A 435 18.31 15.11 -10.94
C LEU A 435 17.22 15.23 -9.85
N ASN A 436 17.25 16.34 -9.12
CA ASN A 436 16.22 16.79 -8.19
C ASN A 436 15.30 17.81 -8.87
N LEU A 437 14.09 17.40 -9.24
CA LEU A 437 13.20 18.20 -10.09
C LEU A 437 11.98 18.74 -9.35
N SER A 438 11.67 18.22 -8.16
CA SER A 438 10.50 18.60 -7.37
C SER A 438 10.30 20.11 -7.20
N TYR A 439 11.35 20.87 -6.84
CA TYR A 439 11.24 22.32 -6.62
C TYR A 439 11.14 23.12 -7.93
N ILE A 440 11.74 22.62 -9.02
CA ILE A 440 11.62 23.23 -10.35
C ILE A 440 10.19 23.05 -10.88
N TYR A 441 9.59 21.87 -10.69
CA TYR A 441 8.23 21.59 -11.11
C TYR A 441 7.18 22.42 -10.37
N LEU A 442 7.35 22.64 -9.06
CA LEU A 442 6.47 23.52 -8.30
C LEU A 442 6.46 24.94 -8.90
N LEU A 443 7.64 25.52 -9.15
CA LEU A 443 7.75 26.86 -9.72
C LEU A 443 7.23 26.93 -11.15
N LEU A 444 7.56 25.95 -12.00
CA LEU A 444 7.05 25.90 -13.37
C LEU A 444 5.52 25.81 -13.39
N GLY A 445 4.94 24.94 -12.56
CA GLY A 445 3.50 24.74 -12.51
C GLY A 445 2.72 25.94 -11.97
N VAL A 446 3.32 26.72 -11.07
CA VAL A 446 2.74 28.00 -10.59
C VAL A 446 2.92 29.11 -11.63
N SER A 447 4.06 29.18 -12.30
CA SER A 447 4.39 30.27 -13.22
C SER A 447 3.66 30.16 -14.56
N PHE A 448 3.44 28.94 -15.06
CA PHE A 448 2.90 28.71 -16.40
C PHE A 448 1.51 29.32 -16.62
N PRO A 449 0.51 29.15 -15.72
CA PRO A 449 -0.80 29.81 -15.86
C PRO A 449 -0.72 31.35 -15.79
N ILE A 450 0.23 31.91 -15.04
CA ILE A 450 0.41 33.36 -14.91
C ILE A 450 0.99 33.93 -16.20
N VAL A 451 2.03 33.30 -16.76
CA VAL A 451 2.61 33.67 -18.07
C VAL A 451 1.56 33.58 -19.16
N TYR A 452 0.76 32.52 -19.14
CA TYR A 452 -0.32 32.32 -20.10
C TYR A 452 -1.35 33.45 -20.05
N ASP A 453 -1.92 33.74 -18.87
CA ASP A 453 -2.93 34.80 -18.74
C ASP A 453 -2.37 36.18 -19.08
N TYR A 454 -1.15 36.49 -18.63
CA TYR A 454 -0.50 37.75 -18.95
C TYR A 454 -0.31 37.93 -20.46
N ARG A 455 0.08 36.88 -21.18
CA ARG A 455 0.20 36.93 -22.63
C ARG A 455 -1.15 37.17 -23.31
N ILE A 456 -2.18 36.42 -22.93
CA ILE A 456 -3.52 36.60 -23.50
C ILE A 456 -4.03 38.04 -23.25
N SER A 457 -3.77 38.61 -22.08
CA SER A 457 -4.15 40.00 -21.76
C SER A 457 -3.50 41.03 -22.70
N ILE A 458 -2.23 40.84 -23.04
CA ILE A 458 -1.50 41.72 -23.99
C ILE A 458 -2.06 41.58 -25.41
N ILE A 459 -2.34 40.36 -25.88
CA ILE A 459 -2.85 40.14 -27.25
C ILE A 459 -4.28 40.67 -27.41
N SER A 460 -5.14 40.44 -26.41
CA SER A 460 -6.54 40.81 -26.46
C SER A 460 -6.79 42.30 -26.16
N ASN A 461 -5.73 43.08 -25.86
CA ASN A 461 -5.80 44.44 -25.32
C ASN A 461 -6.77 44.56 -24.12
N ASN A 462 -6.99 43.44 -23.41
CA ASN A 462 -7.90 43.37 -22.28
C ASN A 462 -7.08 43.29 -21.00
N THR A 463 -7.07 44.38 -20.25
CA THR A 463 -6.35 44.50 -18.98
C THR A 463 -7.07 43.81 -17.81
N SER A 464 -8.25 43.22 -18.06
CA SER A 464 -9.02 42.52 -17.02
C SER A 464 -8.27 41.26 -16.58
N ALA A 465 -7.72 41.31 -15.37
CA ALA A 465 -7.06 40.18 -14.77
C ALA A 465 -8.07 39.05 -14.47
N THR A 466 -7.72 37.83 -14.88
CA THR A 466 -8.61 36.69 -14.73
C THR A 466 -8.18 35.78 -13.58
N ILE A 467 -9.11 34.96 -13.10
CA ILE A 467 -8.85 33.95 -12.07
C ILE A 467 -7.86 32.86 -12.52
N ILE A 468 -7.54 32.79 -13.82
CA ILE A 468 -6.59 31.81 -14.39
C ILE A 468 -5.21 31.93 -13.73
N ARG A 469 -4.81 33.14 -13.30
CA ARG A 469 -3.54 33.40 -12.59
C ARG A 469 -3.38 32.56 -11.32
N TYR A 470 -4.47 32.20 -10.66
CA TYR A 470 -4.46 31.39 -9.44
C TYR A 470 -4.48 29.88 -9.70
N MET A 471 -4.69 29.41 -10.93
CA MET A 471 -4.93 27.99 -11.19
C MET A 471 -3.74 27.09 -10.80
N GLY A 472 -2.51 27.55 -11.00
CA GLY A 472 -1.31 26.84 -10.55
C GLY A 472 -1.22 26.77 -9.01
N ILE A 473 -1.57 27.87 -8.33
CA ILE A 473 -1.61 27.96 -6.86
C ILE A 473 -2.73 27.08 -6.28
N LEU A 474 -3.90 27.09 -6.89
CA LEU A 474 -5.05 26.30 -6.45
C LEU A 474 -4.84 24.80 -6.68
N SER A 475 -4.25 24.41 -7.82
CA SER A 475 -4.03 22.99 -8.13
C SER A 475 -2.83 22.41 -7.37
N LEU A 476 -1.65 23.01 -7.50
CA LEU A 476 -0.41 22.50 -6.91
C LEU A 476 -0.22 22.96 -5.47
N GLY A 477 -0.60 24.18 -5.13
CA GLY A 477 -0.52 24.67 -3.76
C GLY A 477 -1.61 24.03 -2.89
N VAL A 478 -2.87 24.35 -3.17
CA VAL A 478 -4.00 23.99 -2.30
C VAL A 478 -4.44 22.53 -2.54
N GLY A 479 -4.78 22.17 -3.77
CA GLY A 479 -5.35 20.87 -4.12
C GLY A 479 -4.43 19.70 -3.78
N ASP A 480 -3.16 19.76 -4.20
CA ASP A 480 -2.16 18.74 -3.89
C ASP A 480 -1.83 18.69 -2.38
N THR A 481 -1.85 19.82 -1.67
CA THR A 481 -1.70 19.82 -0.20
C THR A 481 -2.89 19.16 0.49
N LEU A 482 -4.12 19.52 0.14
CA LEU A 482 -5.34 18.91 0.69
C LEU A 482 -5.40 17.41 0.37
N ALA A 483 -5.10 17.00 -0.86
CA ALA A 483 -5.03 15.58 -1.23
C ALA A 483 -3.99 14.82 -0.40
N SER A 484 -2.82 15.42 -0.15
CA SER A 484 -1.74 14.77 0.60
C SER A 484 -1.92 14.76 2.11
N VAL A 485 -2.57 15.78 2.70
CA VAL A 485 -2.73 15.92 4.15
C VAL A 485 -4.10 15.40 4.57
N ILE A 486 -5.17 15.89 3.96
CA ILE A 486 -6.54 15.45 4.24
C ILE A 486 -6.80 14.12 3.57
N GLY A 487 -6.41 13.96 2.29
CA GLY A 487 -6.63 12.70 1.57
C GLY A 487 -5.81 11.52 2.10
N GLN A 488 -4.63 11.72 2.71
CA GLN A 488 -3.95 10.61 3.41
C GLN A 488 -4.55 10.33 4.78
N ARG A 489 -4.97 11.37 5.52
CA ARG A 489 -5.45 11.23 6.89
C ARG A 489 -6.91 10.76 6.98
N PHE A 490 -7.73 11.15 6.01
CA PHE A 490 -9.17 10.90 5.97
C PHE A 490 -9.61 10.20 4.69
N GLY A 491 -8.77 10.14 3.65
CA GLY A 491 -9.10 9.44 2.42
C GLY A 491 -9.01 7.94 2.62
N THR A 492 -10.14 7.28 2.34
CA THR A 492 -10.30 5.85 2.56
C THR A 492 -10.03 5.05 1.29
N PHE A 493 -10.04 5.70 0.12
CA PHE A 493 -9.78 5.11 -1.19
C PHE A 493 -8.29 5.13 -1.53
N LYS A 494 -7.61 3.99 -1.31
CA LYS A 494 -6.24 3.77 -1.81
C LYS A 494 -6.30 3.45 -3.31
N TRP A 495 -5.48 4.13 -4.11
CA TRP A 495 -5.39 3.90 -5.56
C TRP A 495 -4.79 2.52 -5.82
N LYS A 496 -5.37 1.76 -6.76
CA LYS A 496 -4.89 0.40 -7.09
C LYS A 496 -3.48 0.45 -7.69
N GLY A 497 -2.56 -0.38 -7.19
CA GLY A 497 -1.27 -0.68 -7.82
C GLY A 497 -0.05 -0.51 -6.92
N SER A 498 0.09 -1.35 -5.89
CA SER A 498 1.36 -1.50 -5.15
C SER A 498 2.29 -2.46 -5.89
N SER A 499 3.59 -2.20 -5.89
CA SER A 499 4.63 -3.06 -6.51
C SER A 499 4.96 -4.33 -5.71
N LYS A 500 4.28 -4.60 -4.59
CA LYS A 500 4.51 -5.78 -3.75
C LYS A 500 3.52 -6.90 -4.12
N SER A 501 4.04 -8.06 -4.49
CA SER A 501 3.24 -9.27 -4.71
C SER A 501 2.91 -9.95 -3.38
N VAL A 502 1.66 -10.31 -3.18
CA VAL A 502 1.13 -11.05 -2.02
C VAL A 502 1.08 -12.53 -2.41
N GLN A 503 1.97 -13.33 -1.82
CA GLN A 503 2.15 -14.74 -2.14
C GLN A 503 1.96 -15.60 -0.89
N VAL A 504 1.26 -16.72 -1.03
CA VAL A 504 1.01 -17.72 0.02
C VAL A 504 1.18 -19.12 -0.56
N ILE A 505 1.50 -20.09 0.29
CA ILE A 505 1.55 -21.50 -0.10
C ILE A 505 0.22 -22.17 0.28
N TYR A 506 -0.33 -22.96 -0.63
CA TYR A 506 -1.50 -23.80 -0.41
C TYR A 506 -1.19 -25.20 -0.94
N GLU A 507 -1.15 -26.20 -0.07
CA GLU A 507 -0.62 -27.54 -0.34
C GLU A 507 0.81 -27.47 -0.91
N LYS A 508 0.98 -27.70 -2.22
CA LYS A 508 2.25 -27.55 -2.95
C LYS A 508 2.24 -26.34 -3.88
N ASP A 509 1.11 -25.67 -4.01
CA ASP A 509 0.92 -24.59 -4.97
C ASP A 509 1.36 -23.24 -4.38
N VAL A 510 2.15 -22.48 -5.14
CA VAL A 510 2.47 -21.08 -4.83
C VAL A 510 1.38 -20.22 -5.44
N LEU A 511 0.60 -19.52 -4.61
CA LEU A 511 -0.51 -18.68 -5.05
C LEU A 511 -0.12 -17.20 -5.02
N ASN A 512 -0.39 -16.46 -6.09
CA ASN A 512 -0.29 -15.00 -6.12
C ASN A 512 -1.68 -14.38 -6.05
N ILE A 513 -2.04 -13.89 -4.85
CA ILE A 513 -3.36 -13.35 -4.56
C ILE A 513 -3.41 -11.81 -4.61
N THR A 514 -2.36 -11.15 -5.10
CA THR A 514 -2.23 -9.68 -5.10
C THR A 514 -3.44 -8.98 -5.71
N GLN A 515 -3.90 -9.45 -6.87
CA GLN A 515 -5.02 -8.83 -7.58
C GLN A 515 -6.38 -9.15 -6.94
N TRP A 516 -6.45 -10.25 -6.19
CA TRP A 516 -7.65 -10.69 -5.50
C TRP A 516 -7.82 -10.06 -4.12
N LEU A 517 -6.72 -9.71 -3.46
CA LEU A 517 -6.71 -9.20 -2.08
C LEU A 517 -7.78 -8.11 -1.81
N PRO A 518 -7.99 -7.08 -2.66
CA PRO A 518 -9.02 -6.06 -2.41
C PRO A 518 -10.48 -6.53 -2.57
N ARG A 519 -10.67 -7.79 -2.96
CA ARG A 519 -11.97 -8.48 -3.10
C ARG A 519 -12.17 -9.52 -2.00
N HIS A 520 -11.19 -9.75 -1.12
CA HIS A 520 -11.27 -10.74 -0.07
C HIS A 520 -12.41 -10.39 0.90
N PRO A 521 -13.45 -11.23 1.05
CA PRO A 521 -14.62 -10.92 1.86
C PRO A 521 -14.32 -10.81 3.36
N GLY A 522 -13.30 -11.51 3.84
CA GLY A 522 -12.81 -11.45 5.22
C GLY A 522 -11.87 -10.28 5.54
N GLY A 523 -11.57 -9.40 4.57
CA GLY A 523 -10.64 -8.28 4.72
C GLY A 523 -9.20 -8.58 4.26
N GLU A 524 -8.45 -7.52 3.90
CA GLU A 524 -7.08 -7.65 3.37
C GLU A 524 -6.08 -8.07 4.47
N THR A 525 -6.24 -7.54 5.69
CA THR A 525 -5.31 -7.76 6.82
C THR A 525 -5.13 -9.23 7.17
N ALA A 526 -6.22 -10.01 7.15
CA ALA A 526 -6.19 -11.44 7.40
C ALA A 526 -5.22 -12.17 6.46
N ALA A 527 -5.34 -11.94 5.15
CA ALA A 527 -4.45 -12.55 4.17
C ALA A 527 -3.00 -12.03 4.25
N LEU A 528 -2.80 -10.77 4.68
CA LEU A 528 -1.45 -10.21 4.86
C LEU A 528 -0.64 -10.90 5.97
N HIS A 529 -1.30 -11.48 6.99
CA HIS A 529 -0.67 -12.29 8.03
C HIS A 529 -0.25 -13.69 7.56
N MET A 530 -0.62 -14.09 6.34
CA MET A 530 -0.25 -15.39 5.75
C MET A 530 0.81 -15.28 4.65
N VAL A 531 1.25 -14.06 4.32
CA VAL A 531 2.24 -13.84 3.27
C VAL A 531 3.54 -14.57 3.60
N GLY A 532 3.99 -15.43 2.68
CA GLY A 532 5.19 -16.24 2.84
C GLY A 532 5.01 -17.48 3.73
N ARG A 533 3.79 -17.82 4.14
CA ARG A 533 3.48 -19.03 4.93
C ARG A 533 2.76 -20.08 4.09
N ASP A 534 2.89 -21.35 4.51
CA ASP A 534 1.90 -22.38 4.23
C ASP A 534 0.65 -22.05 5.02
N ALA A 535 -0.38 -21.63 4.27
CA ALA A 535 -1.66 -21.21 4.78
C ALA A 535 -2.74 -22.28 4.59
N THR A 536 -2.36 -23.53 4.28
CA THR A 536 -3.31 -24.59 3.91
C THR A 536 -4.37 -24.83 4.99
N ASP A 537 -3.96 -24.88 6.25
CA ASP A 537 -4.86 -25.23 7.35
C ASP A 537 -5.85 -24.09 7.62
N GLU A 538 -5.36 -22.86 7.66
CA GLU A 538 -6.16 -21.65 7.77
C GLU A 538 -7.06 -21.46 6.56
N MET A 539 -6.61 -21.80 5.36
CA MET A 539 -7.46 -21.68 4.16
C MET A 539 -8.57 -22.74 4.18
N ASN A 540 -8.29 -23.98 4.60
CA ASN A 540 -9.27 -25.06 4.66
C ASN A 540 -10.27 -24.91 5.82
N ALA A 541 -9.85 -24.40 6.98
CA ALA A 541 -10.75 -24.21 8.12
C ALA A 541 -11.80 -23.11 7.88
N TYR A 542 -11.47 -22.07 7.11
CA TYR A 542 -12.32 -20.88 6.95
C TYR A 542 -13.09 -20.83 5.62
N HIS A 543 -12.77 -21.70 4.65
CA HIS A 543 -13.41 -21.67 3.33
C HIS A 543 -14.16 -22.96 3.00
N GLU A 544 -15.23 -22.82 2.22
CA GLU A 544 -15.97 -23.98 1.72
C GLU A 544 -15.27 -24.62 0.54
N LYS A 545 -15.64 -25.86 0.26
CA LYS A 545 -15.11 -26.62 -0.88
C LYS A 545 -15.19 -25.85 -2.21
N GLU A 546 -16.33 -25.20 -2.52
CA GLU A 546 -16.47 -24.40 -3.74
C GLU A 546 -15.45 -23.24 -3.79
N THR A 547 -15.19 -22.58 -2.66
CA THR A 547 -14.20 -21.50 -2.59
C THR A 547 -12.78 -22.06 -2.70
N VAL A 548 -12.48 -23.18 -2.03
CA VAL A 548 -11.19 -23.87 -2.11
C VAL A 548 -10.85 -24.27 -3.54
N GLU A 549 -11.82 -24.76 -4.30
CA GLU A 549 -11.67 -25.11 -5.72
C GLU A 549 -11.24 -23.90 -6.60
N THR A 550 -11.49 -22.67 -6.13
CA THR A 550 -11.05 -21.46 -6.85
C THR A 550 -9.60 -21.05 -6.58
N PHE A 551 -8.95 -21.56 -5.52
CA PHE A 551 -7.61 -21.13 -5.12
C PHE A 551 -6.57 -21.38 -6.21
N LYS A 552 -6.65 -22.53 -6.89
CA LYS A 552 -5.73 -22.92 -7.96
C LYS A 552 -5.74 -21.96 -9.17
N LYS A 553 -6.76 -21.09 -9.30
CA LYS A 553 -6.78 -20.02 -10.31
C LYS A 553 -5.68 -18.98 -10.10
N TRP A 554 -5.15 -18.87 -8.88
CA TRP A 554 -4.10 -17.93 -8.50
C TRP A 554 -2.71 -18.58 -8.49
N LYS A 555 -2.59 -19.85 -8.90
CA LYS A 555 -1.32 -20.59 -8.94
C LYS A 555 -0.34 -19.94 -9.92
N ILE A 556 0.85 -19.62 -9.43
CA ILE A 556 1.98 -19.14 -10.24
C ILE A 556 3.11 -20.17 -10.36
N GLY A 557 3.16 -21.13 -9.44
CA GLY A 557 4.20 -22.16 -9.38
C GLY A 557 3.81 -23.30 -8.44
N GLU A 558 4.69 -24.28 -8.33
CA GLU A 558 4.57 -25.42 -7.41
C GLU A 558 5.93 -25.67 -6.77
N ILE A 559 5.92 -26.11 -5.52
CA ILE A 559 7.10 -26.56 -4.78
C ILE A 559 7.06 -28.07 -4.60
N ASP A 560 8.19 -28.73 -4.78
CA ASP A 560 8.35 -30.18 -4.62
C ASP A 560 8.88 -30.59 -3.24
N TYR A 561 9.27 -29.61 -2.43
CA TYR A 561 9.67 -29.77 -1.03
C TYR A 561 8.64 -29.16 -0.08
N CYS A 562 8.80 -29.41 1.22
CA CYS A 562 7.93 -28.84 2.23
C CYS A 562 8.35 -27.40 2.57
N TRP A 563 7.40 -26.47 2.49
CA TRP A 563 7.67 -25.07 2.75
C TRP A 563 7.99 -24.80 4.23
N GLU A 564 9.02 -24.00 4.46
CA GLU A 564 9.32 -23.42 5.76
C GLU A 564 8.73 -22.01 5.83
N ASN A 565 7.83 -21.80 6.80
CA ASN A 565 7.11 -20.53 6.93
C ASN A 565 8.05 -19.34 7.09
N LEU A 566 7.75 -18.27 6.37
CA LEU A 566 8.37 -16.97 6.54
C LEU A 566 7.51 -16.09 7.44
N LEU A 567 8.15 -15.27 8.27
CA LEU A 567 7.56 -14.16 8.98
C LEU A 567 6.97 -13.19 7.95
N PRO A 568 5.67 -12.86 8.02
CA PRO A 568 5.05 -11.93 7.10
C PRO A 568 5.62 -10.50 7.22
N PRO A 569 5.67 -9.71 6.14
CA PRO A 569 6.11 -8.31 6.17
C PRO A 569 5.33 -7.42 7.14
N ILE A 570 4.02 -7.69 7.29
CA ILE A 570 3.18 -6.94 8.21
C ILE A 570 3.59 -7.17 9.68
N GLN A 571 4.31 -8.26 9.97
CA GLN A 571 4.86 -8.61 11.29
C GLN A 571 6.32 -8.16 11.46
N GLY A 572 6.84 -7.30 10.57
CA GLY A 572 8.19 -6.74 10.70
C GLY A 572 9.28 -7.49 9.93
N ALA A 573 8.93 -8.43 9.06
CA ALA A 573 9.92 -9.10 8.21
C ALA A 573 10.51 -8.17 7.14
N ILE A 574 11.84 -8.19 7.02
CA ILE A 574 12.59 -7.47 5.99
C ILE A 574 13.19 -8.50 5.04
N TYR A 575 12.63 -8.61 3.83
CA TYR A 575 13.20 -9.44 2.77
C TYR A 575 14.19 -8.60 1.95
N ARG A 576 15.49 -8.83 2.14
CA ARG A 576 16.51 -8.20 1.28
C ARG A 576 16.45 -8.82 -0.12
N LYS A 577 16.34 -7.98 -1.16
CA LYS A 577 16.51 -8.42 -2.55
C LYS A 577 17.97 -8.88 -2.73
N GLY A 578 18.20 -10.13 -3.12
CA GLY A 578 19.49 -10.51 -3.69
C GLY A 578 20.51 -11.21 -2.78
N LYS A 579 20.08 -11.92 -1.74
CA LYS A 579 20.79 -13.13 -1.31
C LYS A 579 19.77 -14.24 -1.17
N ALA A 580 19.83 -15.24 -2.05
CA ALA A 580 19.38 -16.56 -1.67
C ALA A 580 19.96 -16.84 -0.28
N ALA A 581 19.19 -17.44 0.61
CA ALA A 581 19.67 -17.92 1.89
C ALA A 581 20.85 -18.87 1.64
N THR A 582 22.04 -18.29 1.53
CA THR A 582 23.31 -18.97 1.72
C THR A 582 23.35 -19.11 3.22
N SER A 583 22.88 -20.26 3.70
CA SER A 583 23.28 -20.78 4.99
C SER A 583 24.80 -20.74 5.00
N LYS A 584 25.38 -19.72 5.64
CA LYS A 584 26.75 -19.81 6.13
C LYS A 584 26.70 -20.81 7.28
N GLY A 585 26.97 -22.03 6.90
CA GLY A 585 26.87 -23.28 7.63
C GLY A 585 27.06 -24.33 6.55
N ASP A 586 28.32 -24.50 6.17
CA ASP A 586 28.80 -25.53 5.27
C ASP A 586 28.25 -26.89 5.74
N ASP A 587 27.42 -27.51 4.90
CA ASP A 587 27.19 -28.94 4.79
C ASP A 587 26.35 -29.10 3.52
N SER A 588 27.07 -29.05 2.41
CA SER A 588 26.50 -29.02 1.07
C SER A 588 25.60 -30.25 0.81
N LEU A 589 24.51 -29.98 0.09
CA LEU A 589 23.46 -30.88 -0.40
C LEU A 589 23.99 -32.20 -1.03
N ASN A 590 25.26 -32.25 -1.43
CA ASN A 590 25.90 -33.43 -2.01
C ASN A 590 26.18 -34.52 -0.97
N GLU A 591 26.48 -34.17 0.29
CA GLU A 591 26.75 -35.17 1.34
C GLU A 591 25.48 -35.91 1.82
N LYS A 592 24.30 -35.34 1.56
CA LYS A 592 23.00 -35.96 1.89
C LYS A 592 22.46 -36.84 0.77
N LEU A 593 22.97 -36.69 -0.46
CA LEU A 593 22.61 -37.55 -1.59
C LEU A 593 23.40 -38.87 -1.59
N ASP A 594 24.57 -38.92 -0.95
CA ASP A 594 25.40 -40.12 -0.87
C ASP A 594 25.06 -41.03 0.34
N ARG A 595 24.12 -40.64 1.23
CA ARG A 595 23.70 -41.45 2.39
C ARG A 595 22.45 -42.31 2.18
N GLU A 596 21.83 -42.29 1.00
CA GLU A 596 20.68 -43.17 0.69
C GLU A 596 21.08 -44.45 -0.08
N HIS A 597 22.36 -44.64 -0.38
CA HIS A 597 22.88 -45.90 -0.93
C HIS A 597 24.07 -46.39 -0.10
N LEU A 598 23.79 -47.19 0.92
CA LEU A 598 24.55 -48.41 1.32
C LEU A 598 24.03 -48.90 2.68
N SER A 599 23.21 -49.95 2.66
CA SER A 599 23.12 -50.89 3.78
C SER A 599 23.83 -52.17 3.36
N SER A 600 24.94 -52.52 4.04
CA SER A 600 25.27 -53.88 4.47
C SER A 600 26.73 -54.01 4.91
N SER A 601 26.90 -54.69 6.06
CA SER A 601 28.02 -55.56 6.48
C SER A 601 29.41 -54.97 6.79
N ASP A 602 29.77 -55.16 8.06
CA ASP A 602 30.96 -55.85 8.58
C ASP A 602 32.35 -55.18 8.64
N VAL A 603 32.77 -54.99 9.90
CA VAL A 603 34.00 -55.56 10.52
C VAL A 603 35.36 -54.83 10.35
N ASP A 604 35.86 -54.40 11.53
CA ASP A 604 37.23 -54.39 12.07
C ASP A 604 38.33 -53.35 11.74
N LEU A 605 38.81 -52.80 12.87
CA LEU A 605 40.19 -52.72 13.39
C LEU A 605 41.22 -51.67 12.89
N THR A 606 41.77 -50.97 13.91
CA THR A 606 43.16 -50.45 14.09
C THR A 606 43.58 -49.25 13.23
N SER A 607 44.50 -48.35 13.61
CA SER A 607 45.14 -47.90 14.86
C SER A 607 46.00 -46.67 14.51
N SER A 608 46.28 -45.82 15.52
CA SER A 608 47.56 -45.11 15.77
C SER A 608 48.12 -44.01 14.82
N SER A 609 48.17 -42.79 15.39
CA SER A 609 49.36 -41.97 15.76
C SER A 609 50.10 -41.01 14.79
N SER A 610 50.44 -39.85 15.39
CA SER A 610 51.65 -38.98 15.22
C SER A 610 51.71 -38.06 13.98
N SER A 611 52.30 -36.85 13.94
CA SER A 611 53.17 -36.00 14.80
C SER A 611 53.26 -34.61 14.09
N ILE A 612 53.16 -33.45 14.75
CA ILE A 612 54.19 -32.57 15.36
C ILE A 612 55.13 -31.81 14.36
N GLN A 613 55.11 -30.46 14.49
CA GLN A 613 56.13 -29.39 14.22
C GLN A 613 56.57 -29.11 12.75
N GLU A 614 56.93 -27.91 12.28
CA GLU A 614 57.72 -26.79 12.83
C GLU A 614 57.38 -25.39 12.21
N GLU A 615 57.57 -24.35 13.04
CA GLU A 615 58.13 -22.99 12.76
C GLU A 615 57.41 -22.02 11.79
N GLU A 616 56.78 -20.91 12.21
CA GLU A 616 57.26 -19.73 12.96
C GLU A 616 58.45 -18.99 12.31
N LYS A 617 58.17 -18.05 11.40
CA LYS A 617 58.76 -16.68 11.31
C LYS A 617 58.37 -15.98 10.00
N GLU A 618 57.20 -15.36 9.99
CA GLU A 618 56.92 -14.17 9.16
C GLU A 618 55.85 -13.27 9.82
N GLU A 619 55.78 -13.29 11.16
CA GLU A 619 54.99 -12.34 11.93
C GLU A 619 55.76 -11.03 12.12
N THR A 620 55.71 -10.11 11.15
CA THR A 620 55.81 -8.66 11.45
C THR A 620 55.41 -7.71 10.32
N LYS A 621 54.87 -8.20 9.19
CA LYS A 621 54.30 -7.34 8.14
C LYS A 621 52.80 -7.52 7.88
N GLU A 622 52.18 -8.58 8.39
CA GLU A 622 50.73 -8.81 8.22
C GLU A 622 49.84 -8.15 9.29
N LYS A 623 50.40 -7.60 10.38
CA LYS A 623 49.59 -7.01 11.46
C LYS A 623 49.14 -5.57 11.17
N GLU A 624 49.85 -4.81 10.31
CA GLU A 624 49.43 -3.45 9.94
C GLU A 624 48.43 -3.42 8.75
N GLU A 625 48.49 -4.38 7.81
CA GLU A 625 47.49 -4.47 6.73
C GLU A 625 46.13 -5.05 7.20
N LYS A 626 46.11 -5.88 8.24
CA LYS A 626 44.86 -6.47 8.78
C LYS A 626 44.04 -5.49 9.64
N GLU A 627 44.65 -4.42 10.18
CA GLU A 627 43.92 -3.38 10.91
C GLU A 627 43.33 -2.30 9.97
N GLU A 628 44.02 -1.91 8.90
CA GLU A 628 43.44 -0.98 7.90
C GLU A 628 42.29 -1.61 7.09
N THR A 629 42.33 -2.93 6.86
CA THR A 629 41.26 -3.62 6.15
C THR A 629 40.02 -3.81 7.02
N LYS A 630 40.19 -4.03 8.34
CA LYS A 630 39.08 -4.08 9.31
C LYS A 630 38.42 -2.71 9.53
N GLU A 631 39.19 -1.62 9.56
CA GLU A 631 38.60 -0.27 9.64
C GLU A 631 37.87 0.15 8.35
N LYS A 632 38.32 -0.32 7.19
CA LYS A 632 37.63 -0.11 5.91
C LYS A 632 36.38 -0.97 5.80
N GLU A 633 36.41 -2.23 6.20
CA GLU A 633 35.23 -3.10 6.24
C GLU A 633 34.20 -2.60 7.26
N GLU A 634 34.60 -2.12 8.44
CA GLU A 634 33.66 -1.51 9.40
C GLU A 634 33.09 -0.17 8.91
N LYS A 635 33.85 0.63 8.17
CA LYS A 635 33.36 1.88 7.56
C LYS A 635 32.43 1.59 6.37
N GLU A 636 32.74 0.59 5.55
CA GLU A 636 31.86 0.15 4.45
C GLU A 636 30.58 -0.52 4.97
N GLU A 637 30.64 -1.24 6.09
CA GLU A 637 29.44 -1.84 6.71
C GLU A 637 28.57 -0.76 7.40
N LYS A 638 29.18 0.28 7.97
CA LYS A 638 28.49 1.47 8.51
C LYS A 638 27.95 2.41 7.40
N GLU A 639 28.61 2.53 6.25
CA GLU A 639 28.12 3.28 5.08
C GLU A 639 27.07 2.51 4.27
N ALA A 640 27.16 1.18 4.19
CA ALA A 640 26.12 0.33 3.61
C ALA A 640 24.84 0.36 4.47
N ALA A 641 24.98 0.35 5.80
CA ALA A 641 23.85 0.53 6.72
C ALA A 641 23.20 1.93 6.63
N SER A 642 23.92 2.96 6.13
CA SER A 642 23.37 4.32 5.97
C SER A 642 22.73 4.59 4.60
N LYS A 643 22.89 3.70 3.60
CA LYS A 643 22.27 3.83 2.27
C LYS A 643 20.91 3.11 2.15
N ASP A 644 20.61 2.16 3.05
CA ASP A 644 19.31 1.47 3.15
C ASP A 644 18.17 2.33 3.76
N THR A 645 18.43 3.61 4.06
CA THR A 645 17.56 4.45 4.88
C THR A 645 16.22 4.85 4.24
N LYS A 646 15.92 4.45 2.99
CA LYS A 646 14.61 4.71 2.33
C LYS A 646 13.52 3.69 2.66
N LEU A 647 13.85 2.56 3.28
CA LEU A 647 12.87 1.65 3.86
C LEU A 647 12.31 2.13 5.22
N THR A 648 12.89 3.20 5.78
CA THR A 648 12.83 3.42 7.23
C THR A 648 11.60 4.14 7.79
N ASP A 649 10.74 4.80 7.02
CA ASP A 649 9.57 5.47 7.63
C ASP A 649 8.40 4.50 7.96
N TYR A 650 8.35 3.34 7.29
CA TYR A 650 7.39 2.26 7.57
C TYR A 650 7.99 1.21 8.51
N GLU A 651 9.28 0.89 8.35
CA GLU A 651 10.00 -0.08 9.20
C GLU A 651 10.31 0.45 10.60
N LYS A 652 10.59 1.76 10.78
CA LYS A 652 10.80 2.35 12.12
C LYS A 652 9.53 2.37 12.99
N LYS A 653 8.36 2.09 12.43
CA LYS A 653 7.10 2.07 13.18
C LYS A 653 6.69 0.68 13.64
N LEU A 654 7.17 -0.40 13.04
CA LEU A 654 6.72 -1.75 13.38
C LEU A 654 7.36 -2.22 14.69
N THR A 655 6.57 -2.85 15.54
CA THR A 655 7.08 -3.56 16.72
C THR A 655 7.91 -4.75 16.22
N PRO A 656 9.19 -4.89 16.61
CA PRO A 656 10.00 -6.01 16.17
C PRO A 656 9.41 -7.34 16.66
N PRO A 657 9.50 -8.41 15.85
CA PRO A 657 9.08 -9.75 16.26
C PRO A 657 9.94 -10.26 17.42
N VAL A 658 9.39 -11.08 18.30
CA VAL A 658 10.17 -11.66 19.41
C VAL A 658 11.09 -12.74 18.87
N VAL A 659 10.56 -13.61 18.00
CA VAL A 659 11.33 -14.63 17.30
C VAL A 659 11.66 -14.12 15.89
N PRO A 660 12.94 -13.87 15.57
CA PRO A 660 13.34 -13.40 14.25
C PRO A 660 13.07 -14.43 13.15
N GLN A 661 13.09 -13.95 11.90
CA GLN A 661 13.07 -14.81 10.72
C GLN A 661 14.21 -15.85 10.76
N ASN A 662 13.93 -17.07 10.30
CA ASN A 662 14.88 -18.20 10.21
C ASN A 662 15.42 -18.70 11.56
N VAL A 663 14.81 -18.33 12.69
CA VAL A 663 15.19 -18.88 13.98
C VAL A 663 14.13 -19.85 14.47
N LEU A 664 14.53 -21.11 14.64
CA LEU A 664 13.69 -22.14 15.23
C LEU A 664 13.82 -22.12 16.75
N VAL A 665 12.73 -21.94 17.48
CA VAL A 665 12.74 -21.94 18.94
C VAL A 665 12.97 -23.37 19.45
N ASN A 666 13.98 -23.58 20.31
CA ASN A 666 14.26 -24.85 20.96
C ASN A 666 15.00 -24.65 22.31
N GLU A 667 15.22 -25.73 23.05
CA GLU A 667 15.88 -25.65 24.36
C GLU A 667 17.33 -25.12 24.30
N SER A 668 18.04 -25.32 23.18
CA SER A 668 19.44 -24.87 23.05
C SER A 668 19.57 -23.35 22.88
N ASN A 669 18.55 -22.70 22.32
CA ASN A 669 18.55 -21.25 22.09
C ASN A 669 17.53 -20.48 22.97
N GLU A 670 16.85 -21.14 23.91
CA GLU A 670 15.88 -20.51 24.80
C GLU A 670 16.49 -19.32 25.57
N ASN A 671 17.76 -19.43 25.95
CA ASN A 671 18.48 -18.39 26.69
C ASN A 671 18.86 -17.19 25.83
N ILE A 672 18.93 -17.37 24.51
CA ILE A 672 19.25 -16.33 23.53
C ILE A 672 17.97 -15.59 23.11
N LEU A 673 16.90 -16.36 22.84
CA LEU A 673 15.62 -15.80 22.37
C LEU A 673 14.80 -15.18 23.50
N PHE A 674 14.76 -15.85 24.65
CA PHE A 674 14.01 -15.42 25.82
C PHE A 674 14.95 -15.24 27.02
N PRO A 675 15.94 -14.32 26.97
CA PRO A 675 16.90 -14.14 28.06
C PRO A 675 16.18 -13.78 29.36
N VAL A 676 16.56 -14.43 30.46
CA VAL A 676 16.04 -14.13 31.80
C VAL A 676 17.23 -13.83 32.69
N ASN A 677 17.39 -12.57 33.07
CA ASN A 677 18.48 -12.17 33.96
C ASN A 677 18.16 -12.55 35.41
N HIS A 678 19.12 -13.19 36.07
CA HIS A 678 19.06 -13.56 37.49
C HIS A 678 19.93 -12.65 38.38
N SER A 679 20.30 -11.45 37.91
CA SER A 679 21.21 -10.57 38.64
C SER A 679 20.62 -10.14 39.99
N ASN A 680 21.29 -10.48 41.09
CA ASN A 680 20.99 -10.00 42.45
C ASN A 680 21.44 -8.54 42.69
N THR A 681 21.67 -7.75 41.63
CA THR A 681 22.10 -6.36 41.73
C THR A 681 20.92 -5.45 42.06
N ALA A 682 21.10 -4.51 43.00
CA ALA A 682 20.03 -3.68 43.54
C ALA A 682 19.42 -2.67 42.53
N ILE A 683 20.07 -2.43 41.39
CA ILE A 683 19.59 -1.52 40.33
C ILE A 683 19.40 -2.35 39.06
N VAL A 684 18.14 -2.55 38.67
CA VAL A 684 17.74 -3.23 37.43
C VAL A 684 16.88 -2.27 36.64
N ASP A 685 17.14 -2.14 35.33
CA ASP A 685 16.29 -1.34 34.43
C ASP A 685 14.83 -1.83 34.58
N PRO A 686 13.88 -0.95 34.94
CA PRO A 686 12.47 -1.32 35.05
C PRO A 686 11.92 -2.03 33.80
N LYS A 687 12.42 -1.69 32.60
CA LYS A 687 12.05 -2.34 31.34
C LYS A 687 12.58 -3.77 31.24
N SER A 688 13.78 -4.05 31.76
CA SER A 688 14.35 -5.40 31.71
C SER A 688 13.57 -6.36 32.62
N LEU A 689 13.07 -5.89 33.78
CA LEU A 689 12.20 -6.69 34.66
C LEU A 689 10.93 -7.18 33.96
N MET A 690 10.30 -6.31 33.17
CA MET A 690 9.10 -6.67 32.40
C MET A 690 9.41 -7.67 31.30
N LYS A 691 10.54 -7.46 30.60
CA LYS A 691 11.01 -8.38 29.57
C LYS A 691 11.37 -9.76 30.15
N ASP A 692 12.01 -9.82 31.31
CA ASP A 692 12.33 -11.06 32.02
C ASP A 692 11.06 -11.81 32.48
N TYR A 693 10.02 -11.08 32.89
CA TYR A 693 8.72 -11.67 33.20
C TYR A 693 8.05 -12.28 31.96
N ASP A 694 7.99 -11.55 30.83
CA ASP A 694 7.45 -12.05 29.56
C ASP A 694 8.25 -13.28 29.05
N ASN A 695 9.57 -13.20 29.09
CA ASN A 695 10.47 -14.27 28.67
C ASN A 695 10.29 -15.55 29.52
N ARG A 696 10.05 -15.43 30.83
CA ARG A 696 9.73 -16.59 31.68
C ARG A 696 8.43 -17.27 31.28
N LEU A 697 7.41 -16.48 30.90
CA LEU A 697 6.15 -17.02 30.39
C LEU A 697 6.36 -17.73 29.05
N SER A 698 7.07 -17.10 28.09
CA SER A 698 7.40 -17.72 26.80
C SER A 698 8.16 -19.03 26.95
N ARG A 699 9.15 -19.11 27.86
CA ARG A 699 9.86 -20.36 28.17
C ARG A 699 8.93 -21.44 28.73
N LYS A 700 8.00 -21.07 29.60
CA LYS A 700 7.01 -22.01 30.17
C LYS A 700 6.09 -22.54 29.07
N ASP A 701 5.61 -21.67 28.20
CA ASP A 701 4.73 -22.04 27.09
C ASP A 701 5.47 -22.94 26.09
N MET A 702 6.71 -22.60 25.74
CA MET A 702 7.59 -23.43 24.90
C MET A 702 7.74 -24.85 25.46
N LYS A 703 7.95 -25.01 26.77
CA LYS A 703 8.10 -26.32 27.44
C LYS A 703 6.78 -27.08 27.61
N SER A 704 5.65 -26.40 27.45
CA SER A 704 4.31 -26.99 27.66
C SER A 704 3.72 -27.62 26.40
N ILE A 705 4.32 -27.40 25.23
CA ILE A 705 3.85 -27.90 23.94
C ILE A 705 4.90 -28.83 23.29
N PRO A 706 4.51 -29.66 22.32
CA PRO A 706 5.45 -30.42 21.50
C PRO A 706 6.48 -29.51 20.81
N SER A 707 7.67 -30.05 20.53
CA SER A 707 8.79 -29.33 19.91
C SER A 707 8.36 -28.51 18.68
N LEU A 708 8.90 -27.29 18.57
CA LEU A 708 8.59 -26.35 17.50
C LEU A 708 9.33 -26.63 16.20
N ASP A 709 10.09 -27.73 16.11
CA ASP A 709 10.71 -28.19 14.88
C ASP A 709 9.69 -28.57 13.80
N TYR A 710 10.06 -28.35 12.54
CA TYR A 710 9.16 -28.56 11.40
C TYR A 710 8.65 -29.99 11.27
N LYS A 711 9.40 -31.01 11.74
CA LYS A 711 8.96 -32.41 11.68
C LYS A 711 7.85 -32.66 12.69
N THR A 712 8.03 -32.22 13.94
CA THR A 712 7.02 -32.34 14.98
C THR A 712 5.78 -31.52 14.66
N GLN A 713 5.95 -30.26 14.25
CA GLN A 713 4.82 -29.38 13.91
C GLN A 713 4.03 -29.86 12.67
N ARG A 714 4.69 -30.54 11.72
CA ARG A 714 4.01 -31.21 10.61
C ARG A 714 3.20 -32.42 11.06
N TYR A 715 3.74 -33.25 11.96
CA TYR A 715 2.98 -34.35 12.55
C TYR A 715 1.69 -33.85 13.22
N LEU A 716 1.76 -32.76 13.99
CA LEU A 716 0.58 -32.13 14.60
C LEU A 716 -0.45 -31.69 13.56
N ARG A 717 0.01 -31.10 12.45
CA ARG A 717 -0.84 -30.69 11.33
C ARG A 717 -1.51 -31.88 10.65
N ASP A 718 -0.76 -32.92 10.34
CA ASP A 718 -1.29 -34.11 9.67
C ASP A 718 -2.38 -34.80 10.53
N GLU A 719 -2.15 -34.89 11.84
CA GLU A 719 -3.13 -35.39 12.81
C GLU A 719 -4.38 -34.48 12.92
N TYR A 720 -4.20 -33.17 12.81
CA TYR A 720 -5.33 -32.22 12.75
C TYR A 720 -6.14 -32.39 11.47
N VAL A 721 -5.49 -32.63 10.33
CA VAL A 721 -6.17 -32.92 9.06
C VAL A 721 -7.00 -34.21 9.17
N GLU A 722 -6.46 -35.26 9.80
CA GLU A 722 -7.20 -36.50 10.07
C GLU A 722 -8.42 -36.25 10.99
N LEU A 723 -8.26 -35.45 12.05
CA LEU A 723 -9.37 -35.03 12.91
C LEU A 723 -10.43 -34.27 12.11
N HIS A 724 -10.02 -33.33 11.26
CA HIS A 724 -10.94 -32.55 10.45
C HIS A 724 -11.71 -33.44 9.47
N ASN A 725 -11.03 -34.38 8.81
CA ASN A 725 -11.65 -35.38 7.94
C ASN A 725 -12.65 -36.27 8.69
N LEU A 726 -12.33 -36.66 9.92
CA LEU A 726 -13.24 -37.41 10.78
C LEU A 726 -14.51 -36.60 11.09
N ILE A 727 -14.38 -35.31 11.42
CA ILE A 727 -15.53 -34.42 11.69
C ILE A 727 -16.41 -34.28 10.45
N ILE A 728 -15.81 -34.10 9.27
CA ILE A 728 -16.52 -34.03 7.98
C ILE A 728 -17.26 -35.35 7.70
N LYS A 729 -16.58 -36.49 7.87
CA LYS A 729 -17.13 -37.84 7.62
C LYS A 729 -18.33 -38.15 8.52
N ASN A 730 -18.30 -37.70 9.78
CA ASN A 730 -19.42 -37.85 10.72
C ASN A 730 -20.57 -36.87 10.45
N GLY A 731 -20.44 -35.97 9.47
CA GLY A 731 -21.51 -35.09 9.03
C GLY A 731 -21.78 -33.91 9.97
N PHE A 732 -20.87 -33.57 10.87
CA PHE A 732 -21.08 -32.49 11.85
C PHE A 732 -21.15 -31.08 11.23
N TYR A 733 -20.67 -30.90 9.99
CA TYR A 733 -20.87 -29.67 9.24
C TYR A 733 -22.31 -29.51 8.72
N LYS A 734 -23.13 -30.57 8.70
CA LYS A 734 -24.53 -30.44 8.29
C LYS A 734 -25.31 -29.72 9.40
N CYS A 735 -25.77 -28.51 9.11
CA CYS A 735 -26.55 -27.72 10.05
C CYS A 735 -27.98 -28.24 10.17
N GLU A 736 -28.42 -28.50 11.40
CA GLU A 736 -29.82 -28.79 11.70
C GLU A 736 -30.62 -27.48 11.86
N TYR A 737 -31.39 -27.08 10.83
CA TYR A 737 -32.10 -25.80 10.84
C TYR A 737 -33.17 -25.66 11.94
N SER A 738 -33.74 -26.77 12.40
CA SER A 738 -34.68 -26.82 13.54
C SER A 738 -34.07 -26.19 14.81
N ALA A 739 -32.76 -26.36 15.03
CA ALA A 739 -32.05 -25.80 16.16
C ALA A 739 -32.09 -24.26 16.11
N TYR A 740 -31.84 -23.65 14.94
CA TYR A 740 -31.92 -22.20 14.77
C TYR A 740 -33.35 -21.67 14.82
N VAL A 741 -34.35 -22.44 14.37
CA VAL A 741 -35.77 -22.08 14.58
C VAL A 741 -36.07 -22.00 16.08
N ARG A 742 -35.59 -22.96 16.88
CA ARG A 742 -35.74 -22.93 18.34
C ARG A 742 -35.06 -21.70 18.95
N GLU A 743 -33.87 -21.31 18.47
CA GLU A 743 -33.21 -20.08 18.92
C GLU A 743 -34.00 -18.82 18.53
N MET A 744 -34.54 -18.75 17.31
CA MET A 744 -35.35 -17.62 16.85
C MET A 744 -36.65 -17.48 17.64
N VAL A 745 -37.31 -18.60 17.98
CA VAL A 745 -38.48 -18.58 18.87
C VAL A 745 -38.09 -18.03 20.24
N LYS A 746 -36.96 -18.45 20.82
CA LYS A 746 -36.46 -17.94 22.10
C LYS A 746 -36.19 -16.43 22.06
N ILE A 747 -35.47 -15.94 21.05
CA ILE A 747 -35.19 -14.51 20.87
C ILE A 747 -36.50 -13.73 20.69
N GLY A 748 -37.42 -14.24 19.88
CA GLY A 748 -38.75 -13.68 19.68
C GLY A 748 -39.54 -13.58 20.98
N SER A 749 -39.53 -14.63 21.82
CA SER A 749 -40.17 -14.62 23.14
C SER A 749 -39.54 -13.58 24.07
N LEU A 750 -38.21 -13.49 24.15
CA LEU A 750 -37.52 -12.47 24.95
C LEU A 750 -37.90 -11.05 24.51
N PHE A 751 -37.95 -10.80 23.19
CA PHE A 751 -38.38 -9.52 22.65
C PHE A 751 -39.86 -9.23 22.98
N LEU A 752 -40.75 -10.22 22.83
CA LEU A 752 -42.17 -10.08 23.18
C LEU A 752 -42.37 -9.80 24.68
N TYR A 753 -41.60 -10.45 25.56
CA TYR A 753 -41.61 -10.14 26.99
C TYR A 753 -41.12 -8.72 27.25
N SER A 754 -40.05 -8.27 26.58
CA SER A 754 -39.57 -6.89 26.68
C SER A 754 -40.67 -5.88 26.34
N ILE A 755 -41.39 -6.07 25.22
CA ILE A 755 -42.49 -5.18 24.80
C ILE A 755 -43.69 -5.28 25.74
N SER A 756 -44.01 -6.47 26.24
CA SER A 756 -45.10 -6.69 27.21
C SER A 756 -44.83 -5.94 28.52
N PHE A 757 -43.63 -6.08 29.09
CA PHE A 757 -43.24 -5.36 30.30
C PHE A 757 -43.16 -3.84 30.09
N LEU A 758 -42.77 -3.39 28.88
CA LEU A 758 -42.80 -1.97 28.53
C LEU A 758 -44.23 -1.41 28.61
N LYS A 759 -45.21 -2.12 28.03
CA LYS A 759 -46.63 -1.74 28.07
C LYS A 759 -47.21 -1.75 29.49
N MET A 760 -46.73 -2.63 30.35
CA MET A 760 -47.08 -2.69 31.77
C MET A 760 -46.31 -1.67 32.63
N ASN A 761 -45.49 -0.80 32.02
CA ASN A 761 -44.63 0.18 32.68
C ASN A 761 -43.57 -0.42 33.63
N HIS A 762 -43.24 -1.70 33.49
CA HIS A 762 -42.12 -2.37 34.18
C HIS A 762 -40.82 -2.16 33.39
N LEU A 763 -40.32 -0.92 33.38
CA LEU A 763 -39.19 -0.49 32.53
C LEU A 763 -37.91 -1.30 32.75
N PHE A 764 -37.58 -1.64 34.01
CA PHE A 764 -36.38 -2.40 34.33
C PHE A 764 -36.39 -3.80 33.70
N LEU A 765 -37.46 -4.57 33.92
CA LEU A 765 -37.60 -5.91 33.33
C LEU A 765 -37.62 -5.83 31.81
N SER A 766 -38.36 -4.86 31.25
CA SER A 766 -38.37 -4.64 29.81
C SER A 766 -36.97 -4.43 29.23
N ALA A 767 -36.15 -3.59 29.86
CA ALA A 767 -34.77 -3.33 29.45
C ALA A 767 -33.91 -4.60 29.54
N VAL A 768 -34.01 -5.35 30.65
CA VAL A 768 -33.26 -6.60 30.84
C VAL A 768 -33.60 -7.63 29.75
N PHE A 769 -34.89 -7.86 29.48
CA PHE A 769 -35.33 -8.79 28.43
C PHE A 769 -34.91 -8.34 27.02
N MET A 770 -34.88 -7.02 26.75
CA MET A 770 -34.33 -6.49 25.49
C MET A 770 -32.84 -6.83 25.36
N GLY A 771 -32.06 -6.58 26.43
CA GLY A 771 -30.64 -6.90 26.47
C GLY A 771 -30.36 -8.39 26.29
N MET A 772 -31.14 -9.27 26.94
CA MET A 772 -31.04 -10.72 26.74
C MET A 772 -31.38 -11.13 25.30
N ALA A 773 -32.40 -10.52 24.67
CA ALA A 773 -32.74 -10.80 23.28
C ALA A 773 -31.58 -10.45 22.34
N TRP A 774 -30.90 -9.32 22.54
CA TRP A 774 -29.70 -8.96 21.79
C TRP A 774 -28.50 -9.88 22.06
N GLN A 775 -28.30 -10.27 23.31
CA GLN A 775 -27.26 -11.22 23.69
C GLN A 775 -27.44 -12.55 22.95
N GLN A 776 -28.65 -13.12 22.98
CA GLN A 776 -28.98 -14.35 22.25
C GLN A 776 -28.86 -14.19 20.73
N GLY A 777 -29.33 -13.07 20.17
CA GLY A 777 -29.22 -12.76 18.74
C GLY A 777 -27.77 -12.68 18.25
N THR A 778 -26.85 -12.19 19.10
CA THR A 778 -25.43 -12.07 18.74
C THR A 778 -24.80 -13.41 18.40
N PHE A 779 -25.21 -14.50 19.07
CA PHE A 779 -24.67 -15.82 18.78
C PHE A 779 -25.09 -16.31 17.38
N ILE A 780 -26.34 -16.05 16.94
CA ILE A 780 -26.77 -16.43 15.58
C ILE A 780 -26.02 -15.58 14.54
N ALA A 781 -25.86 -14.28 14.81
CA ALA A 781 -25.09 -13.40 13.93
C ALA A 781 -23.63 -13.85 13.81
N HIS A 782 -23.01 -14.31 14.90
CA HIS A 782 -21.67 -14.87 14.94
C HIS A 782 -21.54 -16.09 14.02
N ASP A 783 -22.45 -17.07 14.16
CA ASP A 783 -22.47 -18.30 13.35
C ASP A 783 -22.68 -17.98 11.86
N ALA A 784 -23.62 -17.09 11.56
CA ALA A 784 -23.88 -16.62 10.21
C ALA A 784 -22.66 -15.87 9.61
N GLY A 785 -21.94 -15.12 10.44
CA GLY A 785 -20.72 -14.43 10.06
C GLY A 785 -19.57 -15.37 9.65
N HIS A 786 -19.48 -16.54 10.29
CA HIS A 786 -18.59 -17.66 9.92
C HIS A 786 -19.12 -18.53 8.79
N VAL A 787 -20.33 -18.25 8.28
CA VAL A 787 -20.97 -19.04 7.24
C VAL A 787 -21.19 -20.50 7.69
N SER A 788 -21.55 -20.69 8.96
CA SER A 788 -21.76 -22.00 9.58
C SER A 788 -23.22 -22.46 9.55
N ILE A 789 -24.15 -21.70 8.97
CA ILE A 789 -25.58 -22.04 8.97
C ILE A 789 -25.95 -22.74 7.67
N THR A 790 -25.99 -22.01 6.56
CA THR A 790 -26.32 -22.60 5.25
C THR A 790 -25.09 -22.94 4.43
N HIS A 791 -23.91 -22.51 4.88
CA HIS A 791 -22.67 -22.48 4.12
C HIS A 791 -22.70 -21.58 2.88
N ASN A 792 -23.83 -20.96 2.54
CA ASN A 792 -23.89 -19.99 1.46
C ASN A 792 -23.44 -18.60 1.95
N TYR A 793 -22.32 -18.12 1.43
CA TYR A 793 -21.76 -16.83 1.81
C TYR A 793 -22.76 -15.67 1.76
N GLN A 794 -23.57 -15.55 0.70
CA GLN A 794 -24.50 -14.42 0.56
C GLN A 794 -25.66 -14.53 1.55
N PHE A 795 -26.27 -15.72 1.63
CA PHE A 795 -27.44 -15.93 2.49
C PHE A 795 -27.08 -15.75 3.97
N ASP A 796 -26.02 -16.40 4.44
CA ASP A 796 -25.63 -16.30 5.86
C ASP A 796 -25.22 -14.87 6.22
N ASN A 797 -24.53 -14.14 5.33
CA ASN A 797 -24.18 -12.73 5.62
C ASN A 797 -25.41 -11.82 5.68
N ILE A 798 -26.38 -11.98 4.77
CA ILE A 798 -27.63 -11.20 4.82
C ILE A 798 -28.42 -11.53 6.09
N PHE A 799 -28.55 -12.82 6.41
CA PHE A 799 -29.25 -13.28 7.61
C PHE A 799 -28.57 -12.75 8.88
N GLY A 800 -27.24 -12.86 8.96
CA GLY A 800 -26.45 -12.31 10.05
C GLY A 800 -26.59 -10.79 10.18
N MET A 801 -26.60 -10.04 9.07
CA MET A 801 -26.78 -8.58 9.04
C MET A 801 -28.18 -8.16 9.51
N LEU A 802 -29.22 -8.90 9.14
CA LEU A 802 -30.58 -8.65 9.66
C LEU A 802 -30.64 -8.77 11.18
N ILE A 803 -29.94 -9.74 11.76
CA ILE A 803 -29.89 -9.94 13.21
C ILE A 803 -28.96 -8.92 13.88
N ALA A 804 -27.75 -8.75 13.35
CA ALA A 804 -26.71 -7.91 13.91
C ALA A 804 -27.05 -6.42 13.75
N ASP A 805 -27.32 -5.95 12.54
CA ASP A 805 -27.46 -4.52 12.24
C ASP A 805 -28.88 -4.03 12.52
N TRP A 806 -29.89 -4.69 11.93
CA TRP A 806 -31.27 -4.20 11.95
C TRP A 806 -31.94 -4.40 13.31
N PHE A 807 -31.72 -5.57 13.92
CA PHE A 807 -32.23 -5.88 15.25
C PHE A 807 -31.24 -5.54 16.37
N GLY A 808 -29.95 -5.80 16.17
CA GLY A 808 -28.91 -5.66 17.20
C GLY A 808 -28.12 -4.35 17.16
N GLY A 809 -28.22 -3.53 16.11
CA GLY A 809 -27.45 -2.29 15.98
C GLY A 809 -25.93 -2.43 15.90
N LEU A 810 -25.39 -3.58 15.52
CA LEU A 810 -23.95 -3.84 15.38
C LEU A 810 -23.63 -4.31 13.97
N SER A 811 -22.55 -3.80 13.36
CA SER A 811 -22.12 -4.18 12.00
C SER A 811 -21.51 -5.59 12.00
N LEU A 812 -22.14 -6.52 11.28
CA LEU A 812 -21.56 -7.84 11.02
C LEU A 812 -20.25 -7.73 10.25
N GLY A 813 -20.17 -6.81 9.28
CA GLY A 813 -18.97 -6.60 8.48
C GLY A 813 -17.76 -6.15 9.29
N TRP A 814 -17.96 -5.22 10.25
CA TRP A 814 -16.92 -4.82 11.19
C TRP A 814 -16.42 -6.02 11.99
N TRP A 815 -17.37 -6.76 12.56
CA TRP A 815 -17.08 -7.93 13.38
C TRP A 815 -16.27 -8.96 12.58
N LYS A 816 -16.68 -9.32 11.36
CA LYS A 816 -15.93 -10.26 10.50
C LYS A 816 -14.50 -9.79 10.22
N ARG A 817 -14.31 -8.52 9.88
CA ARG A 817 -12.98 -7.97 9.58
C ARG A 817 -12.04 -8.09 10.79
N ASN A 818 -12.55 -7.81 11.98
CA ASN A 818 -11.82 -7.87 13.23
C ASN A 818 -11.56 -9.33 13.67
N HIS A 819 -12.64 -10.11 13.76
CA HIS A 819 -12.64 -11.48 14.26
C HIS A 819 -11.82 -12.42 13.40
N ASN A 820 -11.83 -12.27 12.06
CA ASN A 820 -10.99 -13.10 11.18
C ASN A 820 -9.49 -12.89 11.44
N VAL A 821 -9.07 -11.69 11.82
CA VAL A 821 -7.66 -11.44 12.16
C VAL A 821 -7.35 -12.07 13.52
N HIS A 822 -8.20 -11.87 14.52
CA HIS A 822 -8.09 -12.53 15.82
C HIS A 822 -7.90 -14.05 15.66
N HIS A 823 -8.72 -14.69 14.84
CA HIS A 823 -8.66 -16.12 14.53
C HIS A 823 -7.33 -16.61 13.94
N LEU A 824 -6.62 -15.79 13.17
CA LEU A 824 -5.36 -16.15 12.52
C LEU A 824 -4.14 -15.94 13.42
N VAL A 825 -4.18 -14.92 14.27
CA VAL A 825 -3.05 -14.52 15.14
C VAL A 825 -3.49 -14.41 16.59
N THR A 826 -4.30 -15.39 17.03
CA THR A 826 -4.98 -15.41 18.33
C THR A 826 -4.04 -15.06 19.48
N ASN A 827 -4.45 -14.09 20.29
CA ASN A 827 -3.80 -13.64 21.51
C ASN A 827 -2.39 -13.02 21.32
N ASP A 828 -2.04 -12.60 20.11
CA ASP A 828 -0.80 -11.85 19.84
C ASP A 828 -0.96 -10.36 20.21
N PRO A 829 -0.17 -9.80 21.15
CA PRO A 829 -0.34 -8.42 21.61
C PRO A 829 -0.20 -7.33 20.53
N VAL A 830 0.53 -7.62 19.45
CA VAL A 830 0.82 -6.68 18.37
C VAL A 830 -0.19 -6.82 17.23
N HIS A 831 -0.63 -8.04 16.97
CA HIS A 831 -1.36 -8.40 15.76
C HIS A 831 -2.84 -8.69 15.97
N ASP A 832 -3.24 -9.13 17.17
CA ASP A 832 -4.63 -9.46 17.50
C ASP A 832 -5.40 -8.22 18.01
N PRO A 833 -6.44 -7.75 17.29
CA PRO A 833 -7.22 -6.61 17.75
C PRO A 833 -8.10 -6.89 18.97
N ASP A 834 -8.39 -8.15 19.29
CA ASP A 834 -9.31 -8.56 20.37
C ASP A 834 -8.68 -8.52 21.77
N ILE A 835 -7.39 -8.22 21.87
CA ILE A 835 -6.71 -7.99 23.15
C ILE A 835 -6.03 -6.62 23.25
N GLN A 836 -6.28 -5.74 22.27
CA GLN A 836 -5.70 -4.40 22.18
C GLN A 836 -6.61 -3.34 22.80
N HIS A 837 -6.72 -3.37 24.13
CA HIS A 837 -7.71 -2.59 24.89
C HIS A 837 -7.13 -1.45 25.73
N LEU A 838 -5.89 -1.02 25.47
CA LEU A 838 -5.36 0.19 26.10
C LEU A 838 -6.30 1.39 25.84
N PRO A 839 -6.55 2.23 26.86
CA PRO A 839 -5.89 2.28 28.17
C PRO A 839 -6.56 1.43 29.29
N PHE A 840 -7.63 0.68 29.01
CA PHE A 840 -8.46 0.04 30.05
C PHE A 840 -7.94 -1.33 30.49
N PHE A 841 -7.49 -2.16 29.55
CA PHE A 841 -6.95 -3.49 29.85
C PHE A 841 -5.63 -3.72 29.14
N ALA A 842 -4.74 -4.44 29.83
CA ALA A 842 -3.52 -5.02 29.28
C ALA A 842 -3.44 -6.47 29.74
N VAL A 843 -3.49 -7.40 28.78
CA VAL A 843 -3.36 -8.85 29.03
C VAL A 843 -1.90 -9.34 28.97
N SER A 844 -1.01 -8.51 28.43
CA SER A 844 0.42 -8.77 28.31
C SER A 844 1.23 -7.53 28.72
N VAL A 845 2.39 -7.77 29.35
CA VAL A 845 3.35 -6.70 29.70
C VAL A 845 4.01 -6.08 28.46
N ARG A 846 3.95 -6.74 27.30
CA ARG A 846 4.43 -6.20 26.01
C ARG A 846 3.72 -4.89 25.64
N LEU A 847 2.49 -4.69 26.10
CA LEU A 847 1.72 -3.46 25.85
C LEU A 847 2.26 -2.24 26.61
N PHE A 848 3.18 -2.41 27.57
CA PHE A 848 3.77 -1.28 28.29
C PHE A 848 4.84 -0.53 27.48
N GLY A 849 5.37 -1.13 26.42
CA GLY A 849 6.48 -0.60 25.61
C GLY A 849 6.09 0.24 24.39
N ASN A 850 4.85 0.75 24.31
CA ASN A 850 4.24 1.33 23.10
C ASN A 850 4.30 0.37 21.89
N VAL A 851 3.17 -0.24 21.55
CA VAL A 851 3.11 -1.25 20.48
C VAL A 851 2.43 -0.68 19.25
N TYR A 852 3.02 -0.84 18.07
CA TYR A 852 2.32 -0.57 16.82
C TYR A 852 1.37 -1.70 16.48
N SER A 853 0.06 -1.43 16.52
CA SER A 853 -0.98 -2.38 16.11
C SER A 853 -1.01 -2.50 14.59
N THR A 854 -0.80 -3.70 14.08
CA THR A 854 -0.88 -3.98 12.64
C THR A 854 -2.29 -3.97 12.10
N PHE A 855 -3.29 -4.21 12.95
CA PHE A 855 -4.70 -4.14 12.58
C PHE A 855 -5.23 -2.70 12.50
N TYR A 856 -4.97 -1.91 13.54
CA TYR A 856 -5.45 -0.53 13.61
C TYR A 856 -4.54 0.46 12.87
N GLU A 857 -3.37 0.02 12.40
CA GLU A 857 -2.34 0.84 11.73
C GLU A 857 -1.93 2.06 12.57
N LYS A 858 -1.81 1.89 13.90
CA LYS A 858 -1.48 2.97 14.84
C LYS A 858 -0.69 2.46 16.05
N ILE A 859 0.03 3.37 16.70
CA ILE A 859 0.70 3.09 17.98
C ILE A 859 -0.36 3.06 19.09
N LEU A 860 -0.34 1.98 19.87
CA LEU A 860 -1.03 1.81 21.14
C LEU A 860 -0.12 2.34 22.24
N TRP A 861 -0.43 3.55 22.69
CA TRP A 861 0.39 4.25 23.67
C TRP A 861 0.12 3.75 25.08
N PHE A 862 1.18 3.43 25.81
CA PHE A 862 1.15 3.24 27.26
C PHE A 862 1.28 4.60 27.95
N ASP A 863 0.28 5.45 27.70
CA ASP A 863 0.23 6.84 28.15
C ASP A 863 -0.11 6.98 29.64
N LYS A 864 -0.14 8.22 30.15
CA LYS A 864 -0.46 8.51 31.55
C LYS A 864 -1.83 8.00 32.00
N LEU A 865 -2.79 7.84 31.07
CA LEU A 865 -4.10 7.30 31.39
C LEU A 865 -4.02 5.78 31.56
N ALA A 866 -3.33 5.08 30.65
CA ALA A 866 -3.03 3.66 30.79
C ALA A 866 -2.25 3.36 32.08
N GLN A 867 -1.22 4.16 32.39
CA GLN A 867 -0.42 4.02 33.61
C GLN A 867 -1.26 4.15 34.90
N LYS A 868 -2.39 4.86 34.87
CA LYS A 868 -3.31 4.98 36.01
C LYS A 868 -4.35 3.87 36.07
N LEU A 869 -4.86 3.44 34.92
CA LEU A 869 -5.98 2.50 34.85
C LEU A 869 -5.52 1.03 34.92
N ILE A 870 -4.38 0.69 34.30
CA ILE A 870 -3.87 -0.68 34.28
C ILE A 870 -3.58 -1.25 35.69
N PRO A 871 -3.02 -0.50 36.66
CA PRO A 871 -2.84 -1.00 38.03
C PRO A 871 -4.13 -1.43 38.77
N ILE A 872 -5.29 -0.93 38.32
CA ILE A 872 -6.60 -1.23 38.92
C ILE A 872 -7.51 -2.05 38.01
N GLN A 873 -6.99 -2.55 36.89
CA GLN A 873 -7.79 -3.19 35.83
C GLN A 873 -8.61 -4.39 36.32
N GLN A 874 -8.11 -5.14 37.32
CA GLN A 874 -8.83 -6.27 37.92
C GLN A 874 -10.17 -5.85 38.57
N TYR A 875 -10.23 -4.65 39.15
CA TYR A 875 -11.46 -4.10 39.73
C TYR A 875 -12.36 -3.47 38.66
N MET A 876 -11.75 -2.97 37.58
CA MET A 876 -12.45 -2.34 36.46
C MET A 876 -13.03 -3.34 35.46
N TYR A 877 -12.69 -4.63 35.57
CA TYR A 877 -13.09 -5.69 34.63
C TYR A 877 -14.60 -5.67 34.31
N TYR A 878 -15.46 -6.04 35.26
CA TYR A 878 -16.92 -6.03 35.03
C TYR A 878 -17.48 -4.63 34.75
N PRO A 879 -17.09 -3.55 35.48
CA PRO A 879 -17.57 -2.20 35.20
C PRO A 879 -17.31 -1.73 33.76
N ILE A 880 -16.16 -2.02 33.16
CA ILE A 880 -15.87 -1.62 31.77
C ILE A 880 -16.64 -2.49 30.78
N LEU A 881 -16.77 -3.80 31.03
CA LEU A 881 -17.54 -4.69 30.15
C LEU A 881 -19.03 -4.32 30.08
N CYS A 882 -19.58 -3.71 31.14
CA CYS A 882 -20.93 -3.11 31.11
C CYS A 882 -21.14 -2.08 29.99
N PHE A 883 -20.06 -1.40 29.55
CA PHE A 883 -20.10 -0.39 28.50
C PHE A 883 -19.55 -0.88 27.15
N GLY A 884 -19.14 -2.14 27.04
CA GLY A 884 -18.52 -2.72 25.84
C GLY A 884 -19.36 -2.49 24.57
N ARG A 885 -20.68 -2.69 24.66
CA ARG A 885 -21.62 -2.49 23.55
C ARG A 885 -21.62 -1.08 22.97
N PHE A 886 -21.44 -0.04 23.78
CA PHE A 886 -21.35 1.34 23.27
C PHE A 886 -20.09 1.54 22.42
N ASN A 887 -18.97 0.93 22.82
CA ASN A 887 -17.76 0.93 22.00
C ASN A 887 -17.98 0.15 20.70
N LEU A 888 -18.76 -0.95 20.73
CA LEU A 888 -19.12 -1.68 19.50
C LEU A 888 -19.95 -0.85 18.52
N TYR A 889 -20.84 0.03 18.99
CA TYR A 889 -21.54 0.98 18.11
C TYR A 889 -20.57 1.93 17.42
N ARG A 890 -19.63 2.50 18.18
CA ARG A 890 -18.58 3.37 17.62
C ARG A 890 -17.78 2.62 16.55
N LEU A 891 -17.35 1.39 16.83
CA LEU A 891 -16.57 0.57 15.90
C LEU A 891 -17.36 0.20 14.65
N SER A 892 -18.63 -0.19 14.81
CA SER A 892 -19.54 -0.49 13.70
C SER A 892 -19.73 0.71 12.76
N TRP A 893 -20.08 1.87 13.31
CA TRP A 893 -20.22 3.09 12.52
C TRP A 893 -18.89 3.53 11.89
N THR A 894 -17.79 3.42 12.63
CA THR A 894 -16.45 3.77 12.11
C THR A 894 -16.13 2.91 10.88
N TYR A 895 -16.33 1.59 10.96
CA TYR A 895 -16.10 0.67 9.85
C TYR A 895 -16.96 1.01 8.63
N LEU A 896 -18.26 1.24 8.83
CA LEU A 896 -19.20 1.54 7.75
C LEU A 896 -18.93 2.90 7.10
N LEU A 897 -18.69 3.94 7.89
CA LEU A 897 -18.45 5.31 7.41
C LEU A 897 -17.08 5.43 6.74
N MET A 898 -16.05 4.80 7.30
CA MET A 898 -14.71 4.75 6.69
C MET A 898 -14.62 3.77 5.50
N GLY A 899 -15.69 3.01 5.22
CA GLY A 899 -15.74 2.09 4.09
C GLY A 899 -14.64 1.03 4.16
N GLN A 900 -14.41 0.48 5.35
CA GLN A 900 -13.33 -0.46 5.64
C GLN A 900 -13.65 -1.91 5.21
N GLY A 901 -14.86 -2.16 4.71
CA GLY A 901 -15.30 -3.44 4.16
C GLY A 901 -14.94 -3.68 2.69
N PRO A 902 -15.29 -4.85 2.14
CA PRO A 902 -15.11 -5.16 0.73
C PRO A 902 -15.74 -4.10 -0.17
N ARG A 903 -14.98 -3.54 -1.12
CA ARG A 903 -15.47 -2.51 -2.06
C ARG A 903 -15.74 -3.03 -3.45
N LYS A 904 -15.47 -4.31 -3.69
CA LYS A 904 -15.59 -4.97 -5.00
C LYS A 904 -16.14 -6.37 -4.82
N GLY A 905 -16.67 -6.92 -5.92
CA GLY A 905 -17.25 -8.26 -5.93
C GLY A 905 -18.63 -8.30 -5.29
N ARG A 906 -19.14 -9.51 -5.09
CA ARG A 906 -20.51 -9.78 -4.65
C ARG A 906 -20.83 -9.26 -3.24
N ALA A 907 -19.83 -8.95 -2.42
CA ALA A 907 -20.00 -8.44 -1.06
C ALA A 907 -20.00 -6.90 -0.97
N ALA A 908 -19.72 -6.18 -2.07
CA ALA A 908 -19.53 -4.72 -2.02
C ALA A 908 -20.78 -3.95 -1.57
N TRP A 909 -21.97 -4.46 -1.90
CA TRP A 909 -23.24 -3.81 -1.59
C TRP A 909 -23.65 -3.99 -0.11
N PHE A 910 -23.06 -4.96 0.61
CA PHE A 910 -23.36 -5.21 2.01
C PHE A 910 -23.17 -3.96 2.86
N ARG A 911 -22.13 -3.14 2.59
CA ARG A 911 -21.92 -1.86 3.29
C ARG A 911 -23.19 -0.99 3.34
N TYR A 912 -23.89 -0.85 2.21
CA TYR A 912 -25.08 -0.01 2.15
C TYR A 912 -26.27 -0.65 2.86
N PHE A 913 -26.38 -1.97 2.78
CA PHE A 913 -27.36 -2.75 3.52
C PHE A 913 -27.17 -2.61 5.04
N GLU A 914 -25.93 -2.73 5.52
CA GLU A 914 -25.58 -2.53 6.93
C GLU A 914 -25.83 -1.07 7.37
N ILE A 915 -25.51 -0.06 6.55
CA ILE A 915 -25.83 1.36 6.87
C ILE A 915 -27.35 1.55 7.03
N ALA A 916 -28.16 0.96 6.14
CA ALA A 916 -29.61 1.01 6.25
C ALA A 916 -30.09 0.31 7.52
N GLY A 917 -29.56 -0.88 7.82
CA GLY A 917 -29.88 -1.65 9.02
C GLY A 917 -29.52 -0.94 10.32
N MET A 918 -28.30 -0.40 10.41
CA MET A 918 -27.87 0.42 11.53
C MET A 918 -28.74 1.66 11.71
N SER A 919 -29.07 2.37 10.61
CA SER A 919 -29.95 3.55 10.66
C SER A 919 -31.35 3.18 11.14
N PHE A 920 -31.88 2.04 10.65
CA PHE A 920 -33.16 1.50 11.09
C PHE A 920 -33.14 1.14 12.58
N PHE A 921 -32.06 0.50 13.07
CA PHE A 921 -31.90 0.19 14.49
C PHE A 921 -31.98 1.44 15.36
N PHE A 922 -31.20 2.47 15.01
CA PHE A 922 -31.20 3.70 15.77
C PHE A 922 -32.57 4.40 15.74
N TYR A 923 -33.29 4.30 14.63
CA TYR A 923 -34.65 4.81 14.52
C TYR A 923 -35.65 4.03 15.40
N TRP A 924 -35.70 2.69 15.32
CA TRP A 924 -36.72 1.95 16.07
C TRP A 924 -36.38 1.88 17.57
N PHE A 925 -35.12 1.69 17.95
CA PHE A 925 -34.75 1.55 19.35
C PHE A 925 -34.69 2.90 20.06
N PHE A 926 -33.82 3.82 19.62
CA PHE A 926 -33.63 5.08 20.35
C PHE A 926 -34.82 6.04 20.15
N TYR A 927 -35.40 6.11 18.95
CA TYR A 927 -36.51 7.04 18.70
C TYR A 927 -37.89 6.44 19.02
N LEU A 928 -38.29 5.32 18.39
CA LEU A 928 -39.65 4.78 18.62
C LEU A 928 -39.81 4.16 20.02
N LEU A 929 -38.88 3.31 20.44
CA LEU A 929 -38.99 2.63 21.73
C LEU A 929 -38.63 3.58 22.89
N VAL A 930 -37.43 4.16 22.90
CA VAL A 930 -36.98 4.96 24.04
C VAL A 930 -37.61 6.36 24.05
N PHE A 931 -37.44 7.16 22.99
CA PHE A 931 -37.88 8.56 23.02
C PHE A 931 -39.42 8.70 23.00
N LYS A 932 -40.11 7.98 22.10
CA LYS A 932 -41.56 8.11 21.92
C LYS A 932 -42.38 7.33 22.97
N SER A 933 -41.92 6.17 23.43
CA SER A 933 -42.72 5.29 24.30
C SER A 933 -42.41 5.40 25.80
N ILE A 934 -41.24 5.92 26.19
CA ILE A 934 -40.85 6.10 27.61
C ILE A 934 -40.90 7.58 27.98
N HIS A 935 -41.62 7.90 29.05
CA HIS A 935 -41.73 9.26 29.60
C HIS A 935 -40.66 9.52 30.67
N GLY A 936 -40.09 10.74 30.65
CA GLY A 936 -39.08 11.20 31.62
C GLY A 936 -37.63 10.92 31.19
N GLY A 937 -36.77 11.93 31.28
CA GLY A 937 -35.38 11.84 30.85
C GLY A 937 -34.57 10.78 31.62
N TRP A 938 -34.79 10.68 32.94
CA TRP A 938 -34.09 9.70 33.78
C TRP A 938 -34.52 8.26 33.49
N ASN A 939 -35.82 8.01 33.29
CA ASN A 939 -36.33 6.69 32.92
C ASN A 939 -35.74 6.21 31.58
N ARG A 940 -35.63 7.11 30.59
CA ARG A 940 -34.97 6.81 29.31
C ARG A 940 -33.50 6.46 29.50
N PHE A 941 -32.78 7.25 30.29
CA PHE A 941 -31.37 7.00 30.59
C PHE A 941 -31.17 5.64 31.27
N ILE A 942 -31.95 5.32 32.30
CA ILE A 942 -31.88 4.03 33.00
C ILE A 942 -32.25 2.88 32.09
N TYR A 943 -33.28 3.02 31.25
CA TYR A 943 -33.67 1.98 30.29
C TYR A 943 -32.53 1.66 29.31
N ILE A 944 -31.91 2.70 28.74
CA ILE A 944 -30.73 2.54 27.88
C ILE A 944 -29.61 1.84 28.66
N LEU A 945 -29.27 2.31 29.85
CA LEU A 945 -28.19 1.75 30.63
C LEU A 945 -28.41 0.26 30.94
N VAL A 946 -29.58 -0.09 31.50
CA VAL A 946 -29.91 -1.46 31.90
C VAL A 946 -29.93 -2.40 30.68
N SER A 947 -30.57 -2.01 29.59
CA SER A 947 -30.64 -2.85 28.37
C SER A 947 -29.26 -3.14 27.78
N HIS A 948 -28.31 -2.21 27.89
CA HIS A 948 -26.95 -2.39 27.39
C HIS A 948 -26.09 -3.17 28.38
N VAL A 949 -26.19 -2.90 29.68
CA VAL A 949 -25.49 -3.65 30.74
C VAL A 949 -25.87 -5.13 30.72
N SER A 950 -27.14 -5.47 30.46
CA SER A 950 -27.57 -6.87 30.34
C SER A 950 -26.85 -7.64 29.24
N THR A 951 -26.29 -6.97 28.22
CA THR A 951 -25.48 -7.62 27.19
C THR A 951 -24.07 -7.98 27.66
N MET A 952 -23.61 -7.48 28.81
CA MET A 952 -22.27 -7.74 29.38
C MET A 952 -21.91 -9.22 29.41
N LEU A 953 -22.89 -10.12 29.59
CA LEU A 953 -22.67 -11.56 29.64
C LEU A 953 -21.92 -12.11 28.42
N VAL A 954 -22.19 -11.59 27.22
CA VAL A 954 -21.47 -12.02 26.00
C VAL A 954 -20.02 -11.55 26.02
N HIS A 955 -19.77 -10.34 26.53
CA HIS A 955 -18.41 -9.80 26.66
C HIS A 955 -17.60 -10.61 27.66
N VAL A 956 -18.20 -10.99 28.80
CA VAL A 956 -17.56 -11.88 29.78
C VAL A 956 -17.21 -13.21 29.12
N GLN A 957 -18.12 -13.83 28.36
CA GLN A 957 -17.84 -15.13 27.72
C GLN A 957 -16.66 -15.08 26.74
N ILE A 958 -16.57 -14.03 25.91
CA ILE A 958 -15.47 -13.88 24.95
C ILE A 958 -14.15 -13.64 25.70
N THR A 959 -14.12 -12.70 26.63
CA THR A 959 -12.89 -12.36 27.38
C THR A 959 -12.44 -13.51 28.28
N LEU A 960 -13.39 -14.28 28.82
CA LEU A 960 -13.13 -15.46 29.64
C LEU A 960 -12.20 -16.45 28.93
N SER A 961 -12.44 -16.72 27.65
CA SER A 961 -11.70 -17.74 26.91
C SER A 961 -10.31 -17.35 26.42
N HIS A 962 -9.93 -16.06 26.48
CA HIS A 962 -8.67 -15.58 25.90
C HIS A 962 -7.79 -14.79 26.88
N PHE A 963 -8.35 -13.95 27.76
CA PHE A 963 -7.56 -13.00 28.56
C PHE A 963 -6.59 -13.65 29.54
N ALA A 964 -6.89 -14.88 29.96
CA ALA A 964 -6.02 -15.68 30.81
C ALA A 964 -4.96 -16.50 30.04
N MET A 965 -5.15 -16.66 28.74
CA MET A 965 -4.38 -17.58 27.92
C MET A 965 -3.04 -16.98 27.50
N SER A 966 -2.17 -17.84 26.98
CA SER A 966 -0.80 -17.47 26.63
C SER A 966 -0.75 -16.41 25.52
N THR A 967 0.06 -15.37 25.71
CA THR A 967 0.33 -14.32 24.70
C THR A 967 1.73 -14.45 24.07
N ALA A 968 2.39 -15.61 24.24
CA ALA A 968 3.76 -15.81 23.79
C ALA A 968 3.86 -15.90 22.27
N ASP A 969 4.87 -15.21 21.72
CA ASP A 969 5.30 -15.33 20.32
C ASP A 969 6.37 -16.42 20.23
N LEU A 970 5.98 -17.59 19.72
CA LEU A 970 6.83 -18.77 19.56
C LEU A 970 7.36 -18.92 18.11
N GLY A 971 7.23 -17.87 17.29
CA GLY A 971 7.68 -17.88 15.90
C GLY A 971 6.72 -18.56 14.92
N VAL A 972 7.17 -18.65 13.67
CA VAL A 972 6.35 -19.05 12.51
C VAL A 972 6.27 -20.56 12.25
N SER A 973 7.10 -21.35 12.95
CA SER A 973 7.09 -22.81 12.84
C SER A 973 5.95 -23.44 13.64
N GLU A 974 5.40 -22.73 14.64
CA GLU A 974 4.23 -23.18 15.40
C GLU A 974 3.04 -23.44 14.46
N SER A 975 2.51 -24.66 14.53
CA SER A 975 1.37 -25.10 13.73
C SER A 975 0.06 -24.44 14.15
N PHE A 976 -0.86 -24.30 13.20
CA PHE A 976 -2.22 -23.79 13.43
C PHE A 976 -2.92 -24.44 14.65
N PRO A 977 -3.06 -25.78 14.75
CA PRO A 977 -3.74 -26.40 15.88
C PRO A 977 -3.05 -26.17 17.23
N SER A 978 -1.70 -26.15 17.25
CA SER A 978 -0.94 -25.85 18.48
C SER A 978 -1.25 -24.45 18.99
N ARG A 979 -1.20 -23.45 18.10
CA ARG A 979 -1.49 -22.05 18.46
C ARG A 979 -2.91 -21.89 18.97
N GLN A 980 -3.91 -22.42 18.27
CA GLN A 980 -5.32 -22.27 18.68
C GLN A 980 -5.57 -22.89 20.06
N LEU A 981 -5.03 -24.08 20.35
CA LEU A 981 -5.23 -24.75 21.64
C LEU A 981 -4.47 -24.07 22.80
N ARG A 982 -3.29 -23.50 22.54
CA ARG A 982 -2.50 -22.78 23.55
C ARG A 982 -3.13 -21.44 23.95
N THR A 983 -3.81 -20.79 23.01
CA THR A 983 -4.30 -19.41 23.15
C THR A 983 -5.79 -19.30 23.47
N THR A 984 -6.48 -20.44 23.65
CA THR A 984 -7.91 -20.50 23.96
C THR A 984 -8.22 -21.47 25.10
N MET A 985 -9.30 -21.19 25.83
CA MET A 985 -9.87 -22.14 26.80
C MET A 985 -11.38 -22.25 26.71
N ASP A 986 -11.88 -23.43 27.05
CA ASP A 986 -13.29 -23.75 27.15
C ASP A 986 -13.83 -23.55 28.57
N VAL A 987 -15.15 -23.39 28.65
CA VAL A 987 -15.89 -23.31 29.93
C VAL A 987 -16.72 -24.58 30.10
N ASP A 988 -16.44 -25.31 31.18
CA ASP A 988 -17.26 -26.45 31.58
C ASP A 988 -18.55 -25.96 32.24
N CYS A 989 -19.69 -26.32 31.65
CA CYS A 989 -21.00 -26.05 32.20
C CYS A 989 -22.00 -27.16 31.88
N PRO A 990 -22.99 -27.40 32.77
CA PRO A 990 -24.14 -28.25 32.48
C PRO A 990 -24.88 -27.81 31.21
N GLU A 991 -25.43 -28.77 30.47
CA GLU A 991 -26.09 -28.54 29.18
C GLU A 991 -27.27 -27.55 29.27
N TRP A 992 -27.97 -27.49 30.40
CA TRP A 992 -29.06 -26.53 30.59
C TRP A 992 -28.60 -25.07 30.62
N LEU A 993 -27.30 -24.79 30.84
CA LEU A 993 -26.72 -23.44 30.73
C LEU A 993 -26.24 -23.10 29.31
N ASP A 994 -26.36 -24.02 28.34
CA ASP A 994 -25.91 -23.78 26.98
C ASP A 994 -26.64 -22.62 26.31
N PHE A 995 -27.90 -22.36 26.68
CA PHE A 995 -28.61 -21.18 26.18
C PHE A 995 -27.96 -19.88 26.69
N LEU A 996 -27.42 -19.85 27.91
CA LEU A 996 -26.76 -18.66 28.46
C LEU A 996 -25.44 -18.40 27.73
N HIS A 997 -24.68 -19.46 27.46
CA HIS A 997 -23.36 -19.38 26.81
C HIS A 997 -23.41 -19.32 25.29
N GLY A 998 -24.51 -19.74 24.67
CA GLY A 998 -24.74 -19.59 23.24
C GLY A 998 -23.75 -20.32 22.34
N GLY A 999 -23.02 -21.31 22.85
CA GLY A 999 -21.95 -22.03 22.15
C GLY A 999 -20.55 -21.45 22.36
N LEU A 1000 -20.42 -20.23 22.92
CA LEU A 1000 -19.12 -19.58 23.16
C LEU A 1000 -18.33 -20.22 24.31
N GLN A 1001 -18.91 -21.15 25.08
CA GLN A 1001 -18.18 -21.95 26.04
C GLN A 1001 -17.20 -22.95 25.39
N PHE A 1002 -17.28 -23.14 24.07
CA PHE A 1002 -16.47 -24.08 23.30
C PHE A 1002 -15.48 -23.36 22.36
N GLN A 1003 -14.72 -22.39 22.86
CA GLN A 1003 -13.81 -21.58 22.03
C GLN A 1003 -12.70 -22.39 21.37
N ALA A 1004 -12.16 -23.43 22.02
CA ALA A 1004 -11.11 -24.25 21.42
C ALA A 1004 -11.61 -24.94 20.14
N ILE A 1005 -12.83 -25.48 20.19
CA ILE A 1005 -13.47 -26.11 19.02
C ILE A 1005 -13.83 -25.06 17.97
N HIS A 1006 -14.34 -23.90 18.40
CA HIS A 1006 -14.68 -22.80 17.51
C HIS A 1006 -13.46 -22.30 16.72
N HIS A 1007 -12.30 -22.14 17.36
CA HIS A 1007 -11.07 -21.72 16.70
C HIS A 1007 -10.49 -22.77 15.75
N LEU A 1008 -10.62 -24.06 16.10
CA LEU A 1008 -10.17 -25.15 15.23
C LEU A 1008 -11.11 -25.38 14.03
N PHE A 1009 -12.42 -25.15 14.20
CA PHE A 1009 -13.45 -25.39 13.18
C PHE A 1009 -14.50 -24.26 13.12
N PRO A 1010 -14.13 -23.04 12.68
CA PRO A 1010 -15.01 -21.86 12.78
C PRO A 1010 -16.34 -21.98 12.03
N ARG A 1011 -16.34 -22.76 10.95
CA ARG A 1011 -17.53 -23.02 10.11
C ARG A 1011 -18.46 -24.09 10.66
N LEU A 1012 -18.10 -24.76 11.75
CA LEU A 1012 -18.87 -25.86 12.29
C LEU A 1012 -20.13 -25.29 13.01
N PRO A 1013 -21.35 -25.80 12.72
CA PRO A 1013 -22.55 -25.35 13.41
C PRO A 1013 -22.45 -25.58 14.92
N ARG A 1014 -22.67 -24.52 15.72
CA ARG A 1014 -22.38 -24.53 17.16
C ARG A 1014 -23.10 -25.59 18.00
N HIS A 1015 -24.28 -26.05 17.56
CA HIS A 1015 -25.04 -27.10 18.27
C HIS A 1015 -24.31 -28.45 18.26
N ASN A 1016 -23.30 -28.61 17.40
CA ASN A 1016 -22.45 -29.80 17.35
C ASN A 1016 -21.19 -29.68 18.22
N PHE A 1017 -20.84 -28.52 18.78
CA PHE A 1017 -19.59 -28.32 19.53
C PHE A 1017 -19.45 -29.28 20.71
N ARG A 1018 -20.50 -29.43 21.53
CA ARG A 1018 -20.50 -30.38 22.66
C ARG A 1018 -20.26 -31.83 22.23
N ARG A 1019 -20.77 -32.22 21.05
CA ARG A 1019 -20.56 -33.57 20.48
C ARG A 1019 -19.15 -33.74 19.89
N VAL A 1020 -18.53 -32.65 19.44
CA VAL A 1020 -17.20 -32.64 18.82
C VAL A 1020 -16.08 -32.54 19.86
N GLN A 1021 -16.34 -31.91 21.02
CA GLN A 1021 -15.37 -31.74 22.11
C GLN A 1021 -14.60 -33.02 22.49
N PRO A 1022 -15.23 -34.20 22.65
CA PRO A 1022 -14.49 -35.41 23.00
C PRO A 1022 -13.44 -35.82 21.96
N PHE A 1023 -13.68 -35.56 20.66
CA PHE A 1023 -12.71 -35.85 19.60
C PHE A 1023 -11.50 -34.92 19.68
N VAL A 1024 -11.73 -33.63 19.97
CA VAL A 1024 -10.64 -32.67 20.16
C VAL A 1024 -9.79 -33.02 21.39
N ILE A 1025 -10.42 -33.42 22.49
CA ILE A 1025 -9.70 -33.89 23.69
C ILE A 1025 -8.86 -35.14 23.37
N GLN A 1026 -9.38 -36.08 22.60
CA GLN A 1026 -8.62 -37.27 22.16
C GLN A 1026 -7.44 -36.90 21.28
N PHE A 1027 -7.63 -35.99 20.32
CA PHE A 1027 -6.56 -35.43 19.50
C PHE A 1027 -5.47 -34.80 20.37
N CYS A 1028 -5.83 -33.92 21.30
CA CYS A 1028 -4.88 -33.26 22.21
C CYS A 1028 -4.04 -34.28 22.99
N LYS A 1029 -4.68 -35.32 23.54
CA LYS A 1029 -3.99 -36.42 24.23
C LYS A 1029 -3.04 -37.19 23.31
N LYS A 1030 -3.42 -37.41 22.05
CA LYS A 1030 -2.62 -38.15 21.06
C LYS A 1030 -1.34 -37.38 20.69
N VAL A 1031 -1.45 -36.08 20.45
CA VAL A 1031 -0.33 -35.26 19.98
C VAL A 1031 0.46 -34.57 21.10
N GLY A 1032 0.05 -34.72 22.36
CA GLY A 1032 0.73 -34.13 23.51
C GLY A 1032 0.42 -32.63 23.72
N LEU A 1033 -0.74 -32.16 23.27
CA LEU A 1033 -1.23 -30.79 23.52
C LEU A 1033 -2.15 -30.76 24.75
N SER A 1034 -2.17 -29.64 25.47
CA SER A 1034 -3.09 -29.44 26.60
C SER A 1034 -4.45 -28.92 26.12
N TYR A 1035 -5.53 -29.48 26.66
CA TYR A 1035 -6.88 -28.98 26.48
C TYR A 1035 -7.33 -28.21 27.73
N SER A 1036 -7.38 -26.88 27.64
CA SER A 1036 -7.72 -26.01 28.78
C SER A 1036 -9.23 -25.88 28.94
N ILE A 1037 -9.78 -26.43 30.00
CA ILE A 1037 -11.22 -26.37 30.31
C ILE A 1037 -11.44 -26.12 31.81
N TYR A 1038 -12.27 -25.12 32.14
CA TYR A 1038 -12.54 -24.72 33.53
C TYR A 1038 -14.01 -24.42 33.76
N GLY A 1039 -14.53 -24.66 34.97
CA GLY A 1039 -15.88 -24.21 35.32
C GLY A 1039 -16.00 -22.68 35.30
N PHE A 1040 -17.21 -22.14 35.04
CA PHE A 1040 -17.44 -20.71 34.85
C PHE A 1040 -16.87 -19.81 35.97
N GLY A 1041 -17.08 -20.18 37.24
CA GLY A 1041 -16.54 -19.43 38.38
C GLY A 1041 -15.01 -19.44 38.43
N ARG A 1042 -14.41 -20.63 38.26
CA ARG A 1042 -12.94 -20.79 38.26
C ARG A 1042 -12.29 -20.07 37.07
N GLY A 1043 -12.91 -20.11 35.89
CA GLY A 1043 -12.43 -19.35 34.73
C GLY A 1043 -12.33 -17.85 35.03
N ASN A 1044 -13.36 -17.26 35.67
CA ASN A 1044 -13.36 -15.84 36.01
C ASN A 1044 -12.26 -15.52 37.03
N GLU A 1045 -12.06 -16.41 38.02
CA GLU A 1045 -10.96 -16.28 38.98
C GLU A 1045 -9.59 -16.25 38.28
N ILE A 1046 -9.37 -17.11 37.28
CA ILE A 1046 -8.12 -17.16 36.51
C ILE A 1046 -7.93 -15.87 35.70
N VAL A 1047 -8.97 -15.37 35.01
CA VAL A 1047 -8.87 -14.12 34.23
C VAL A 1047 -8.60 -12.92 35.13
N ILE A 1048 -9.35 -12.76 36.21
CA ILE A 1048 -9.14 -11.66 37.17
C ILE A 1048 -7.74 -11.78 37.81
N GLY A 1049 -7.31 -13.00 38.13
CA GLY A 1049 -5.97 -13.27 38.63
C GLY A 1049 -4.87 -12.87 37.64
N LYS A 1050 -5.02 -13.20 36.36
CA LYS A 1050 -4.08 -12.80 35.30
C LYS A 1050 -4.02 -11.28 35.14
N LEU A 1051 -5.18 -10.62 35.11
CA LEU A 1051 -5.26 -9.17 35.05
C LEU A 1051 -4.62 -8.50 36.27
N ALA A 1052 -4.80 -9.06 37.47
CA ALA A 1052 -4.15 -8.59 38.70
C ALA A 1052 -2.63 -8.80 38.67
N GLU A 1053 -2.14 -9.90 38.10
CA GLU A 1053 -0.71 -10.16 37.93
C GLU A 1053 -0.07 -9.13 36.99
N VAL A 1054 -0.69 -8.86 35.82
CA VAL A 1054 -0.21 -7.84 34.88
C VAL A 1054 -0.32 -6.43 35.49
N ALA A 1055 -1.37 -6.14 36.27
CA ALA A 1055 -1.51 -4.89 37.00
C ALA A 1055 -0.40 -4.69 38.04
N LYS A 1056 0.00 -5.76 38.72
CA LYS A 1056 1.13 -5.75 39.66
C LYS A 1056 2.45 -5.47 38.93
N GLN A 1057 2.69 -6.11 37.77
CA GLN A 1057 3.86 -5.83 36.95
C GLN A 1057 3.91 -4.36 36.50
N CYS A 1058 2.77 -3.80 36.09
CA CYS A 1058 2.62 -2.37 35.79
C CYS A 1058 2.97 -1.48 37.00
N SER A 1059 2.48 -1.83 38.19
CA SER A 1059 2.76 -1.06 39.42
C SER A 1059 4.25 -1.10 39.77
N ILE A 1060 4.88 -2.28 39.67
CA ILE A 1060 6.33 -2.45 39.86
C ILE A 1060 7.11 -1.60 38.86
N LEU A 1061 6.74 -1.63 37.57
CA LEU A 1061 7.34 -0.78 36.55
C LEU A 1061 7.23 0.70 36.92
N LEU A 1062 6.03 1.17 37.30
CA LEU A 1062 5.80 2.57 37.64
C LEU A 1062 6.52 3.02 38.92
N ASP A 1063 6.68 2.15 39.91
CA ASP A 1063 7.41 2.47 41.13
C ASP A 1063 8.92 2.47 40.89
N ALA A 1064 9.42 1.51 40.11
CA ALA A 1064 10.84 1.44 39.75
C ALA A 1064 11.24 2.63 38.86
N THR A 1065 10.35 3.12 37.98
CA THR A 1065 10.63 4.30 37.15
C THR A 1065 10.65 5.62 37.92
N LYS A 1066 9.97 5.75 39.07
CA LYS A 1066 10.04 6.96 39.92
C LYS A 1066 11.44 7.21 40.51
N THR A 1067 12.24 6.17 40.64
CA THR A 1067 13.57 6.20 41.26
C THR A 1067 14.71 6.04 40.26
N TYR A 1068 14.37 5.96 38.96
CA TYR A 1068 15.31 5.75 37.88
C TYR A 1068 15.59 7.06 37.12
N ASP A 1069 16.85 7.49 37.11
CA ASP A 1069 17.31 8.74 36.46
C ASP A 1069 17.62 8.59 34.94
N GLY A 1070 17.39 7.42 34.35
CA GLY A 1070 17.64 7.16 32.92
C GLY A 1070 16.42 7.43 32.00
N ASP A 1071 16.67 7.56 30.70
CA ASP A 1071 15.61 7.86 29.72
C ASP A 1071 14.66 6.67 29.53
N LEU A 1072 13.35 6.93 29.67
CA LEU A 1072 12.30 5.91 29.68
C LEU A 1072 11.60 5.75 28.34
N TYR A 1073 11.93 6.57 27.33
CA TYR A 1073 11.23 6.60 26.05
C TYR A 1073 12.15 6.46 24.85
#